data_AF-A0A6N2CQX7-F1
#
_entry.id   AF-A0A6N2CQX7-F1
#
_cell.length_a   1.000
_cell.length_b   1.000
_cell.length_c   1.000
_cell.angle_alpha   90.00
_cell.angle_beta   90.00
_cell.angle_gamma   90.00
#
_symmetry.space_group_name_H-M   'P 1'
#
loop_
_entity.id
_entity.type
_entity.pdbx_description
1 polymer ?
#
loop_
_entity_poly.entity_id
_entity_poly.type
_entity_poly.pdbx_seq_one_letter_code
_entity_poly.pdbx_strand_id
1 'polypeptide(L)'
;MLRFSLIILLAMSANLVSASTVRLEYDPSRNVHVEVQQQPGGVLSIHTTGGDPQIVFVVPQGAQIPDNSYILAFEYFCPDGVNSVEIFYQNNRRQGWSQDRLMDGPSLSKAEAWQPYAANLQIASSGKWTPQDRGFRIDFGRAAGLDLQIRNVHLRAPTAAELRGAAEVQARRDAQLEKAARIDAYLDRDGLPAEMASFKVGADAIELSGQIQADHMAWARIIEFLPHEDPWNPDHGTILDERPARPVFSLSLPRYVDGYDRIASRFALARPAENGRALLCRALWATDVSGAAERDMPRLRPANHKGLGGVSYRREIFQEDLEDLGITSATINITLAGLLHQGGRGPKIDFTHQGRTWSFNAQAVARFDERVKRLTEMDIVVSGILLINRGAGVLVHPNYDPAGIYSMANLTDQEGADTFRAVVAFLAERYSRPDKEFGWISHWIVFNEVDYGWVWTNMGETPMELYMDTYEKAMRLTWLEARRFNPTAEVFISLTHNWDYTPSDAVRTYAPRRMLDRLARYSERTGDFHWGVAYHPYPQSLLRPRTWEDTRATASFSTRYITPKNIEVLDAYLHQDHFLYQGEPRTVLLSEQGFHTPDYSEQSMLDKAAAIAYTWAKITHLPSIETFHYHRWVDNPNEGNLRVGLRTLPAPGLAHGERKEPAFSVLSALETEREAEVIEPLKAILGIHDWPSVRVDRSEIDTD
;
A
#
# COMPACT_ATOMS: atom_id res chain seq x y z
N MET A 1 40.75 12.91 -45.06
CA MET A 1 42.15 12.48 -45.05
C MET A 1 42.67 12.50 -43.62
N LEU A 2 43.25 11.37 -43.17
CA LEU A 2 44.23 11.15 -42.07
C LEU A 2 44.02 11.88 -40.73
N ARG A 3 43.61 11.23 -39.62
CA ARG A 3 44.42 10.39 -38.67
C ARG A 3 45.83 10.93 -38.39
N PHE A 4 46.12 11.33 -37.13
CA PHE A 4 47.02 10.61 -36.20
C PHE A 4 47.16 11.33 -34.83
N SER A 5 46.95 10.55 -33.77
CA SER A 5 47.57 10.51 -32.43
C SER A 5 48.09 11.77 -31.70
N LEU A 6 47.63 11.93 -30.46
CA LEU A 6 48.54 12.07 -29.32
C LEU A 6 47.89 11.55 -28.03
N ILE A 7 48.31 10.36 -27.61
CA ILE A 7 48.06 9.79 -26.27
C ILE A 7 49.10 10.42 -25.34
N ILE A 8 48.66 11.19 -24.34
CA ILE A 8 49.50 11.60 -23.21
C ILE A 8 49.25 10.60 -22.07
N LEU A 9 50.26 9.78 -21.83
CA LEU A 9 50.37 8.84 -20.73
C LEU A 9 50.68 9.66 -19.46
N LEU A 10 49.68 9.99 -18.64
CA LEU A 10 49.91 10.46 -17.28
C LEU A 10 49.96 9.23 -16.37
N ALA A 11 51.17 8.75 -16.10
CA ALA A 11 51.45 7.77 -15.06
C ALA A 11 51.22 8.43 -13.69
N MET A 12 49.97 8.42 -13.22
CA MET A 12 49.75 8.43 -11.77
C MET A 12 49.94 7.01 -11.28
N SER A 13 51.05 6.83 -10.57
CA SER A 13 51.31 5.72 -9.67
C SER A 13 50.15 5.59 -8.68
N ALA A 14 49.12 4.83 -9.07
CA ALA A 14 48.25 4.19 -8.13
C ALA A 14 49.14 3.25 -7.32
N ASN A 15 49.42 3.62 -6.06
CA ASN A 15 49.77 2.63 -5.07
C ASN A 15 48.62 1.61 -5.09
N LEU A 16 48.83 0.51 -5.81
CA LEU A 16 48.08 -0.72 -5.67
C LEU A 16 48.32 -1.18 -4.23
N VAL A 17 47.53 -0.64 -3.31
CA VAL A 17 47.23 -1.34 -2.07
C VAL A 17 46.62 -2.65 -2.54
N SER A 18 47.42 -3.71 -2.51
CA SER A 18 46.91 -5.07 -2.60
C SER A 18 45.73 -5.14 -1.63
N ALA A 19 44.52 -5.24 -2.15
CA ALA A 19 43.33 -5.31 -1.30
C ALA A 19 43.49 -6.56 -0.44
N SER A 20 43.78 -6.36 0.85
CA SER A 20 43.98 -7.44 1.80
C SER A 20 42.68 -8.23 1.92
N THR A 21 42.67 -9.44 1.34
CA THR A 21 41.56 -10.37 1.47
C THR A 21 41.78 -11.23 2.71
N VAL A 22 40.70 -11.51 3.44
CA VAL A 22 40.71 -12.42 4.59
C VAL A 22 39.95 -13.67 4.18
N ARG A 23 40.69 -14.72 3.80
CA ARG A 23 40.09 -16.00 3.41
C ARG A 23 39.39 -16.63 4.61
N LEU A 24 38.18 -17.15 4.40
CA LEU A 24 37.44 -17.89 5.42
C LEU A 24 37.67 -19.39 5.24
N GLU A 25 37.72 -20.10 6.36
CA GLU A 25 37.85 -21.55 6.44
C GLU A 25 36.48 -22.18 6.66
N TYR A 26 36.16 -23.17 5.84
CA TYR A 26 34.94 -23.97 5.98
C TYR A 26 35.02 -24.87 7.22
N ASP A 27 33.96 -24.85 8.04
CA ASP A 27 33.82 -25.68 9.24
C ASP A 27 32.77 -26.78 9.01
N PRO A 28 33.18 -28.02 8.68
CA PRO A 28 32.25 -29.10 8.38
C PRO A 28 31.48 -29.63 9.60
N SER A 29 31.85 -29.23 10.83
CA SER A 29 31.29 -29.82 12.05
C SER A 29 29.86 -29.37 12.38
N ARG A 30 29.31 -28.40 11.62
CA ARG A 30 28.05 -27.71 11.95
C ARG A 30 27.10 -27.54 10.76
N ASN A 31 27.25 -28.37 9.73
CA ASN A 31 26.32 -28.37 8.60
C ASN A 31 24.93 -28.86 9.02
N VAL A 32 23.90 -28.26 8.42
CA VAL A 32 22.50 -28.66 8.62
C VAL A 32 21.85 -28.77 7.23
N HIS A 33 21.11 -29.87 7.00
CA HIS A 33 20.40 -30.12 5.74
C HIS A 33 21.23 -29.95 4.45
N VAL A 34 22.52 -30.29 4.50
CA VAL A 34 23.39 -30.29 3.33
C VAL A 34 24.32 -31.49 3.35
N GLU A 35 24.60 -32.03 2.17
CA GLU A 35 25.75 -32.89 1.91
C GLU A 35 26.81 -32.08 1.18
N VAL A 36 28.02 -32.02 1.74
CA VAL A 36 29.10 -31.18 1.20
C VAL A 36 30.31 -32.03 0.83
N GLN A 37 30.72 -31.95 -0.43
CA GLN A 37 31.93 -32.58 -0.94
C GLN A 37 32.99 -31.51 -1.24
N GLN A 38 34.16 -31.63 -0.60
CA GLN A 38 35.30 -30.75 -0.88
C GLN A 38 36.06 -31.28 -2.10
N GLN A 39 36.22 -30.43 -3.11
CA GLN A 39 36.96 -30.74 -4.33
C GLN A 39 38.31 -30.00 -4.37
N PRO A 40 39.27 -30.47 -5.19
CA PRO A 40 40.54 -29.77 -5.42
C PRO A 40 40.32 -28.31 -5.82
N GLY A 41 41.21 -27.42 -5.37
CA GLY A 41 41.06 -25.97 -5.62
C GLY A 41 40.15 -25.24 -4.63
N GLY A 42 39.67 -25.91 -3.58
CA GLY A 42 38.85 -25.29 -2.53
C GLY A 42 37.40 -25.03 -2.94
N VAL A 43 36.90 -25.81 -3.91
CA VAL A 43 35.50 -25.82 -4.31
C VAL A 43 34.71 -26.69 -3.33
N LEU A 44 33.58 -26.19 -2.86
CA LEU A 44 32.60 -26.95 -2.09
C LEU A 44 31.41 -27.25 -3.01
N SER A 45 31.18 -28.53 -3.30
CA SER A 45 29.93 -28.98 -3.93
C SER A 45 28.93 -29.30 -2.84
N ILE A 46 27.76 -28.69 -2.92
CA ILE A 46 26.73 -28.71 -1.89
C ILE A 46 25.46 -29.25 -2.52
N HIS A 47 24.92 -30.31 -1.92
CA HIS A 47 23.59 -30.81 -2.22
C HIS A 47 22.69 -30.52 -1.01
N THR A 48 21.60 -29.78 -1.23
CA THR A 48 20.65 -29.44 -0.15
C THR A 48 19.71 -30.62 0.11
N THR A 49 19.55 -31.04 1.38
CA THR A 49 18.80 -32.25 1.74
C THR A 49 17.52 -31.98 2.55
N GLY A 50 17.24 -30.72 2.92
CA GLY A 50 16.11 -30.36 3.76
C GLY A 50 15.74 -28.88 3.68
N GLY A 51 14.80 -28.44 4.53
CA GLY A 51 14.19 -27.11 4.45
C GLY A 51 15.00 -25.95 5.02
N ASP A 52 16.24 -26.20 5.44
CA ASP A 52 17.12 -25.20 6.07
C ASP A 52 18.60 -25.59 5.84
N PRO A 53 19.10 -25.52 4.58
CA PRO A 53 20.47 -25.89 4.21
C PRO A 53 21.49 -24.84 4.67
N GLN A 54 22.35 -25.20 5.64
CA GLN A 54 23.30 -24.29 6.29
C GLN A 54 24.74 -24.80 6.20
N ILE A 55 25.66 -23.90 5.87
CA ILE A 55 27.11 -24.15 5.97
C ILE A 55 27.80 -23.07 6.78
N VAL A 56 28.91 -23.42 7.43
CA VAL A 56 29.61 -22.53 8.35
C VAL A 56 31.03 -22.24 7.86
N PHE A 57 31.42 -20.97 7.97
CA PHE A 57 32.75 -20.47 7.72
C PHE A 57 33.28 -19.71 8.93
N VAL A 58 34.59 -19.74 9.11
CA VAL A 58 35.26 -19.02 10.19
C VAL A 58 36.51 -18.30 9.69
N VAL A 59 36.85 -17.22 10.36
CA VAL A 59 38.12 -16.54 10.15
C VAL A 59 39.23 -17.38 10.80
N PRO A 60 40.31 -17.74 10.08
CA PRO A 60 41.42 -18.53 10.61
C PRO A 60 41.97 -17.96 11.93
N GLN A 61 42.45 -18.83 12.81
CA GLN A 61 43.05 -18.39 14.07
C GLN A 61 44.27 -17.49 13.80
N GLY A 62 44.33 -16.33 14.46
CA GLY A 62 45.42 -15.37 14.30
C GLY A 62 45.30 -14.43 13.08
N ALA A 63 44.36 -14.66 12.15
CA ALA A 63 44.11 -13.72 11.06
C ALA A 63 43.43 -12.45 11.58
N GLN A 64 43.88 -11.27 11.12
CA GLN A 64 43.24 -9.99 11.41
C GLN A 64 42.21 -9.66 10.33
N ILE A 65 41.08 -9.08 10.71
CA ILE A 65 40.11 -8.50 9.78
C ILE A 65 40.35 -7.00 9.75
N PRO A 66 40.83 -6.43 8.64
CA PRO A 66 40.89 -4.97 8.48
C PRO A 66 39.50 -4.34 8.57
N ASP A 67 39.39 -3.14 9.14
CA ASP A 67 38.09 -2.45 9.30
C ASP A 67 37.37 -2.18 7.97
N ASN A 68 38.12 -2.07 6.88
CA ASN A 68 37.58 -1.89 5.53
C ASN A 68 37.18 -3.20 4.85
N SER A 69 37.45 -4.38 5.43
CA SER A 69 37.12 -5.69 4.84
C SER A 69 35.75 -6.19 5.30
N TYR A 70 34.70 -5.52 4.83
CA TYR A 70 33.30 -5.78 5.20
C TYR A 70 32.44 -6.32 4.05
N ILE A 71 33.03 -6.69 2.91
CA ILE A 71 32.31 -7.42 1.86
C ILE A 71 32.58 -8.91 2.02
N LEU A 72 31.56 -9.70 2.35
CA LEU A 72 31.61 -11.15 2.23
C LEU A 72 31.45 -11.54 0.76
N ALA A 73 32.49 -12.12 0.18
CA ALA A 73 32.53 -12.45 -1.24
C ALA A 73 32.91 -13.92 -1.46
N PHE A 74 32.32 -14.50 -2.50
CA PHE A 74 32.66 -15.82 -3.02
C PHE A 74 32.29 -15.92 -4.50
N GLU A 75 32.63 -17.02 -5.15
CA GLU A 75 32.12 -17.36 -6.47
C GLU A 75 31.20 -18.56 -6.36
N TYR A 76 30.15 -18.61 -7.17
CA TYR A 76 29.17 -19.69 -7.14
C TYR A 76 28.81 -20.20 -8.54
N PHE A 77 28.36 -21.45 -8.60
CA PHE A 77 27.72 -22.10 -9.75
C PHE A 77 26.44 -22.72 -9.22
N CYS A 78 25.28 -22.31 -9.73
CA CYS A 78 23.97 -22.72 -9.21
C CYS A 78 22.94 -22.68 -10.34
N PRO A 79 22.68 -23.80 -11.04
CA PRO A 79 21.78 -23.85 -12.19
C PRO A 79 20.35 -23.40 -11.86
N ASP A 80 19.87 -23.72 -10.66
CA ASP A 80 18.50 -23.45 -10.22
C ASP A 80 18.32 -22.09 -9.54
N GLY A 81 19.42 -21.48 -9.09
CA GLY A 81 19.41 -20.25 -8.30
C GLY A 81 18.88 -20.44 -6.87
N VAL A 82 19.09 -19.43 -6.03
CA VAL A 82 18.63 -19.39 -4.64
C VAL A 82 18.11 -17.98 -4.35
N ASN A 83 16.81 -17.83 -4.12
CA ASN A 83 16.19 -16.51 -3.95
C ASN A 83 16.39 -15.89 -2.55
N SER A 84 16.66 -16.70 -1.52
CA SER A 84 16.79 -16.23 -0.13
C SER A 84 18.10 -16.76 0.46
N VAL A 85 19.16 -15.97 0.39
CA VAL A 85 20.42 -16.27 1.10
C VAL A 85 20.40 -15.54 2.41
N GLU A 86 20.48 -16.25 3.53
CA GLU A 86 20.57 -15.66 4.86
C GLU A 86 22.01 -15.81 5.37
N ILE A 87 22.54 -14.78 6.03
CA ILE A 87 23.90 -14.78 6.59
C ILE A 87 23.84 -14.44 8.07
N PHE A 88 24.18 -15.40 8.92
CA PHE A 88 24.39 -15.16 10.34
C PHE A 88 25.86 -14.85 10.63
N TYR A 89 26.12 -13.94 11.57
CA TYR A 89 27.46 -13.51 11.94
C TYR A 89 27.62 -13.38 13.46
N GLN A 90 28.72 -13.87 14.03
CA GLN A 90 28.91 -13.90 15.49
C GLN A 90 30.34 -13.67 15.97
N ASN A 91 30.46 -13.07 17.15
CA ASN A 91 31.73 -12.94 17.86
C ASN A 91 32.04 -14.22 18.65
N ASN A 92 32.91 -15.05 18.07
CA ASN A 92 33.49 -16.27 18.68
C ASN A 92 32.50 -17.41 19.03
N ARG A 93 32.98 -18.66 18.93
CA ARG A 93 32.18 -19.89 18.69
C ARG A 93 31.32 -20.44 19.85
N ARG A 94 31.04 -19.69 20.93
CA ARG A 94 30.53 -20.28 22.20
C ARG A 94 29.03 -20.16 22.48
N GLN A 95 28.26 -19.40 21.70
CA GLN A 95 26.80 -19.33 21.83
C GLN A 95 26.13 -19.63 20.48
N GLY A 96 24.88 -20.10 20.49
CA GLY A 96 24.14 -20.45 19.27
C GLY A 96 23.96 -19.25 18.32
N TRP A 97 23.51 -19.51 17.09
CA TRP A 97 23.20 -18.45 16.12
C TRP A 97 21.97 -17.65 16.61
N SER A 98 22.11 -16.33 16.70
CA SER A 98 21.03 -15.42 17.14
C SER A 98 20.35 -14.76 15.95
N GLN A 99 19.01 -14.63 16.01
CA GLN A 99 18.21 -13.88 15.03
C GLN A 99 18.54 -12.38 15.03
N ASP A 100 19.06 -11.85 16.15
CA ASP A 100 19.53 -10.45 16.21
C ASP A 100 20.80 -10.20 15.37
N ARG A 101 21.41 -11.28 14.90
CA ARG A 101 22.72 -11.38 14.26
C ARG A 101 22.62 -12.11 12.92
N LEU A 102 21.46 -11.95 12.27
CA LEU A 102 21.13 -12.34 10.92
C LEU A 102 21.11 -11.10 10.01
N MET A 103 21.47 -11.30 8.74
CA MET A 103 21.21 -10.35 7.66
C MET A 103 20.82 -11.10 6.39
N ASP A 104 19.98 -10.46 5.58
CA ASP A 104 19.67 -10.95 4.23
C ASP A 104 20.84 -10.67 3.29
N GLY A 105 21.28 -11.70 2.58
CA GLY A 105 22.24 -11.61 1.50
C GLY A 105 21.54 -11.46 0.14
N PRO A 106 22.25 -10.99 -0.91
CA PRO A 106 21.72 -11.05 -2.27
C PRO A 106 21.32 -12.47 -2.69
N SER A 107 20.34 -12.61 -3.57
CA SER A 107 19.99 -13.91 -4.15
C SER A 107 21.12 -14.45 -5.05
N LEU A 108 21.24 -15.78 -5.16
CA LEU A 108 22.04 -16.42 -6.20
C LEU A 108 21.19 -16.56 -7.46
N SER A 109 21.50 -15.79 -8.50
CA SER A 109 20.84 -15.95 -9.81
C SER A 109 21.23 -17.27 -10.45
N LYS A 110 20.34 -17.86 -11.27
CA LYS A 110 20.64 -19.05 -12.07
C LYS A 110 21.94 -18.87 -12.85
N ALA A 111 22.87 -19.79 -12.68
CA ALA A 111 24.21 -19.68 -13.21
C ALA A 111 24.79 -21.06 -13.55
N GLU A 112 24.97 -21.31 -14.84
CA GLU A 112 25.69 -22.47 -15.39
C GLU A 112 27.17 -22.11 -15.68
N ALA A 113 27.68 -21.05 -15.07
CA ALA A 113 29.07 -20.63 -15.06
C ALA A 113 29.39 -19.99 -13.70
N TRP A 114 30.67 -19.93 -13.33
CA TRP A 114 31.10 -19.27 -12.09
C TRP A 114 30.71 -17.78 -12.10
N GLN A 115 29.91 -17.36 -11.13
CA GLN A 115 29.47 -15.97 -10.95
C GLN A 115 29.96 -15.43 -9.60
N PRO A 116 30.32 -14.15 -9.52
CA PRO A 116 30.70 -13.53 -8.26
C PRO A 116 29.46 -13.30 -7.38
N TYR A 117 29.66 -13.47 -6.08
CA TYR A 117 28.75 -13.09 -5.02
C TYR A 117 29.42 -12.04 -4.13
N ALA A 118 28.66 -11.04 -3.68
CA ALA A 118 29.14 -10.03 -2.74
C ALA A 118 28.00 -9.55 -1.84
N ALA A 119 28.18 -9.65 -0.52
CA ALA A 119 27.27 -9.10 0.47
C ALA A 119 28.00 -8.05 1.32
N ASN A 120 27.43 -6.84 1.41
CA ASN A 120 27.97 -5.77 2.25
C ASN A 120 27.50 -5.95 3.70
N LEU A 121 28.39 -6.46 4.54
CA LEU A 121 28.11 -6.79 5.93
C LEU A 121 27.77 -5.56 6.76
N GLN A 122 28.33 -4.39 6.47
CA GLN A 122 28.03 -3.17 7.23
C GLN A 122 26.62 -2.65 6.93
N ILE A 123 26.23 -2.55 5.65
CA ILE A 123 24.91 -2.05 5.26
C ILE A 123 23.83 -3.06 5.64
N ALA A 124 24.00 -4.33 5.26
CA ALA A 124 22.97 -5.36 5.45
C ALA A 124 22.74 -5.72 6.93
N SER A 125 23.73 -5.51 7.80
CA SER A 125 23.55 -5.67 9.25
C SER A 125 23.03 -4.41 9.96
N SER A 126 22.73 -3.33 9.24
CA SER A 126 22.46 -2.01 9.82
C SER A 126 23.57 -1.54 10.78
N GLY A 127 24.83 -1.80 10.41
CA GLY A 127 26.02 -1.45 11.18
C GLY A 127 26.33 -2.35 12.39
N LYS A 128 25.56 -3.42 12.62
CA LYS A 128 25.75 -4.34 13.75
C LYS A 128 26.95 -5.29 13.59
N TRP A 129 27.37 -5.56 12.35
CA TRP A 129 28.56 -6.39 12.08
C TRP A 129 29.84 -5.63 12.40
N THR A 130 30.80 -6.32 13.00
CA THR A 130 32.10 -5.79 13.39
C THR A 130 33.24 -6.76 13.05
N PRO A 131 34.50 -6.33 12.97
CA PRO A 131 35.66 -7.21 12.78
C PRO A 131 35.84 -8.29 13.88
N GLN A 132 35.16 -8.16 15.01
CA GLN A 132 35.11 -9.17 16.08
C GLN A 132 34.22 -10.37 15.69
N ASP A 133 33.40 -10.23 14.65
CA ASP A 133 32.45 -11.23 14.20
C ASP A 133 33.12 -12.21 13.23
N ARG A 134 33.71 -13.25 13.82
CA ARG A 134 34.64 -14.18 13.15
C ARG A 134 34.00 -15.45 12.63
N GLY A 135 32.71 -15.69 12.89
CA GLY A 135 31.98 -16.84 12.39
C GLY A 135 30.82 -16.42 11.51
N PHE A 136 30.67 -17.08 10.36
CA PHE A 136 29.64 -16.82 9.37
C PHE A 136 28.89 -18.13 9.08
N ARG A 137 27.57 -18.11 9.16
CA ARG A 137 26.72 -19.19 8.64
C ARG A 137 25.96 -18.67 7.45
N ILE A 138 26.00 -19.40 6.35
CA ILE A 138 25.31 -19.07 5.11
C ILE A 138 24.23 -20.12 4.90
N ASP A 139 22.98 -19.66 4.80
CA ASP A 139 21.82 -20.50 4.60
C ASP A 139 21.34 -20.32 3.15
N PHE A 140 21.20 -21.42 2.39
CA PHE A 140 20.86 -21.41 0.97
C PHE A 140 19.37 -21.63 0.73
N GLY A 141 18.53 -20.78 1.32
CA GLY A 141 17.09 -20.80 1.15
C GLY A 141 16.41 -21.89 1.96
N ARG A 142 15.28 -22.40 1.46
CA ARG A 142 14.43 -23.39 2.15
C ARG A 142 14.11 -24.63 1.31
N ALA A 143 14.75 -24.77 0.16
CA ALA A 143 14.48 -25.86 -0.77
C ALA A 143 15.51 -26.99 -0.57
N ALA A 144 15.01 -28.22 -0.58
CA ALA A 144 15.83 -29.42 -0.73
C ALA A 144 16.02 -29.76 -2.22
N GLY A 145 17.03 -30.56 -2.54
CA GLY A 145 17.29 -31.06 -3.89
C GLY A 145 18.00 -30.09 -4.82
N LEU A 146 18.46 -28.94 -4.31
CA LEU A 146 19.32 -28.01 -5.05
C LEU A 146 20.78 -28.47 -5.04
N ASP A 147 21.42 -28.42 -6.21
CA ASP A 147 22.85 -28.59 -6.38
C ASP A 147 23.52 -27.23 -6.64
N LEU A 148 24.51 -26.90 -5.83
CA LEU A 148 25.31 -25.69 -6.00
C LEU A 148 26.78 -25.94 -5.67
N GLN A 149 27.64 -25.13 -6.27
CA GLN A 149 29.06 -25.12 -5.95
C GLN A 149 29.47 -23.72 -5.54
N ILE A 150 30.32 -23.60 -4.54
CA ILE A 150 30.92 -22.33 -4.13
C ILE A 150 32.43 -22.48 -3.98
N ARG A 151 33.15 -21.38 -4.17
CA ARG A 151 34.60 -21.33 -3.93
C ARG A 151 35.03 -19.93 -3.53
N ASN A 152 36.28 -19.84 -3.05
CA ASN A 152 36.93 -18.56 -2.75
C ASN A 152 36.12 -17.69 -1.76
N VAL A 153 35.67 -18.27 -0.64
CA VAL A 153 34.93 -17.52 0.39
C VAL A 153 35.89 -16.66 1.20
N HIS A 154 35.70 -15.35 1.20
CA HIS A 154 36.60 -14.39 1.83
C HIS A 154 35.89 -13.07 2.20
N LEU A 155 36.53 -12.30 3.09
CA LEU A 155 36.21 -10.89 3.30
C LEU A 155 37.16 -10.02 2.48
N ARG A 156 36.65 -8.94 1.90
CA ARG A 156 37.45 -7.94 1.17
C ARG A 156 36.91 -6.53 1.36
N ALA A 157 37.74 -5.56 0.99
CA ALA A 157 37.29 -4.19 0.81
C ALA A 157 36.29 -4.08 -0.36
N PRO A 158 35.36 -3.11 -0.31
CA PRO A 158 34.49 -2.83 -1.44
C PRO A 158 35.30 -2.36 -2.65
N THR A 159 34.85 -2.76 -3.83
CA THR A 159 35.33 -2.25 -5.10
C THR A 159 34.87 -0.81 -5.29
N ALA A 160 35.53 -0.07 -6.19
CA ALA A 160 35.11 1.27 -6.55
C ALA A 160 33.67 1.33 -7.12
N ALA A 161 33.20 0.25 -7.77
CA ALA A 161 31.83 0.16 -8.26
C ALA A 161 30.81 -0.01 -7.11
N GLU A 162 31.10 -0.86 -6.13
CA GLU A 162 30.26 -1.02 -4.93
C GLU A 162 30.20 0.25 -4.09
N LEU A 163 31.31 0.97 -3.95
CA LEU A 163 31.34 2.29 -3.27
C LEU A 163 30.49 3.33 -4.02
N ARG A 164 30.59 3.40 -5.36
CA ARG A 164 29.75 4.30 -6.16
C ARG A 164 28.27 3.94 -6.03
N GLY A 165 27.92 2.65 -6.14
CA GLY A 165 26.55 2.19 -5.97
C GLY A 165 25.99 2.54 -4.59
N ALA A 166 26.76 2.36 -3.52
CA ALA A 166 26.37 2.76 -2.17
C ALA A 166 26.18 4.27 -2.04
N ALA A 167 27.07 5.08 -2.63
CA ALA A 167 26.94 6.54 -2.64
C ALA A 167 25.70 7.01 -3.41
N GLU A 168 25.37 6.37 -4.54
CA GLU A 168 24.17 6.65 -5.32
C GLU A 168 22.88 6.26 -4.58
N VAL A 169 22.87 5.17 -3.82
CA VAL A 169 21.75 4.79 -2.94
C VAL A 169 21.59 5.83 -1.82
N GLN A 170 22.69 6.21 -1.17
CA GLN A 170 22.64 7.21 -0.11
C GLN A 170 22.17 8.58 -0.63
N ALA A 171 22.69 9.03 -1.76
CA ALA A 171 22.27 10.30 -2.37
C ALA A 171 20.77 10.30 -2.74
N ARG A 172 20.24 9.18 -3.24
CA ARG A 172 18.79 9.02 -3.50
C ARG A 172 17.97 9.13 -2.22
N ARG A 173 18.42 8.48 -1.14
CA ARG A 173 17.78 8.56 0.18
C ARG A 173 17.80 9.99 0.74
N ASP A 174 18.95 10.66 0.68
CA ASP A 174 19.09 12.04 1.17
C ASP A 174 18.18 12.99 0.38
N ALA A 175 18.09 12.82 -0.94
CA ALA A 175 17.17 13.60 -1.78
C ALA A 175 15.69 13.35 -1.44
N GLN A 176 15.30 12.11 -1.12
CA GLN A 176 13.94 11.82 -0.64
C GLN A 176 13.65 12.47 0.71
N LEU A 177 14.60 12.44 1.64
CA LEU A 177 14.46 13.09 2.95
C LEU A 177 14.38 14.62 2.83
N GLU A 178 15.15 15.22 1.92
CA GLU A 178 15.04 16.64 1.63
C GLU A 178 13.65 17.00 1.06
N LYS A 179 13.12 16.19 0.14
CA LYS A 179 11.75 16.36 -0.37
C LYS A 179 10.71 16.22 0.74
N ALA A 180 10.83 15.21 1.60
CA ALA A 180 9.97 15.00 2.75
C ALA A 180 9.93 16.24 3.66
N ALA A 181 11.10 16.77 4.01
CA ALA A 181 11.21 17.98 4.82
C ALA A 181 10.59 19.22 4.15
N ARG A 182 10.71 19.34 2.81
CA ARG A 182 10.06 20.44 2.05
C ARG A 182 8.54 20.33 2.06
N ILE A 183 7.98 19.11 1.97
CA ILE A 183 6.53 18.87 2.04
C ILE A 183 6.01 19.28 3.43
N ASP A 184 6.66 18.85 4.51
CA ASP A 184 6.29 19.24 5.87
C ASP A 184 6.36 20.76 6.04
N ALA A 185 7.48 21.38 5.65
CA ALA A 185 7.63 22.82 5.71
C ALA A 185 6.55 23.57 4.91
N TYR A 186 6.09 23.01 3.78
CA TYR A 186 4.99 23.57 3.00
C TYR A 186 3.64 23.48 3.73
N LEU A 187 3.34 22.33 4.35
CA LEU A 187 2.09 22.11 5.09
C LEU A 187 2.06 22.86 6.44
N ASP A 188 3.19 22.99 7.13
CA ASP A 188 3.36 23.72 8.40
C ASP A 188 3.45 25.23 8.22
N ARG A 189 3.56 25.71 6.99
CA ARG A 189 3.75 27.15 6.75
C ARG A 189 2.49 27.93 7.09
N ASP A 190 2.54 28.65 8.20
CA ASP A 190 1.50 29.59 8.63
C ASP A 190 1.87 31.06 8.31
N GLY A 191 0.92 31.97 8.51
CA GLY A 191 1.13 33.42 8.32
C GLY A 191 1.41 33.84 6.88
N LEU A 192 0.90 33.08 5.90
CA LEU A 192 1.01 33.42 4.49
C LEU A 192 0.24 34.72 4.17
N PRO A 193 0.76 35.59 3.28
CA PRO A 193 0.11 36.88 2.97
C PRO A 193 -1.26 36.77 2.29
N ALA A 194 -1.61 35.59 1.78
CA ALA A 194 -2.89 35.31 1.15
C ALA A 194 -3.43 33.95 1.59
N GLU A 195 -4.74 33.79 1.42
CA GLU A 195 -5.50 32.58 1.68
C GLU A 195 -6.52 32.39 0.56
N MET A 196 -6.57 31.18 0.02
CA MET A 196 -7.62 30.78 -0.93
C MET A 196 -8.69 30.04 -0.12
N ALA A 197 -9.85 30.67 0.03
CA ALA A 197 -10.93 30.20 0.90
C ALA A 197 -11.87 29.22 0.20
N SER A 198 -12.08 29.36 -1.12
CA SER A 198 -12.88 28.40 -1.89
C SER A 198 -12.31 28.16 -3.27
N PHE A 199 -12.46 26.92 -3.74
CA PHE A 199 -12.30 26.53 -5.13
C PHE A 199 -13.49 25.65 -5.52
N LYS A 200 -14.37 26.22 -6.35
CA LYS A 200 -15.54 25.53 -6.90
C LYS A 200 -15.38 25.26 -8.38
N VAL A 201 -15.81 24.09 -8.83
CA VAL A 201 -15.82 23.72 -10.24
C VAL A 201 -17.27 23.67 -10.72
N GLY A 202 -17.60 24.50 -11.71
CA GLY A 202 -18.87 24.49 -12.42
C GLY A 202 -18.82 23.71 -13.73
N ALA A 203 -19.87 23.82 -14.53
CA ALA A 203 -19.94 23.19 -15.85
C ALA A 203 -18.83 23.70 -16.77
N ASP A 204 -18.67 25.02 -16.90
CA ASP A 204 -17.74 25.64 -17.87
C ASP A 204 -16.65 26.52 -17.22
N ALA A 205 -16.75 26.78 -15.91
CA ALA A 205 -15.89 27.72 -15.19
C ALA A 205 -15.42 27.18 -13.84
N ILE A 206 -14.28 27.70 -13.39
CA ILE A 206 -13.70 27.51 -12.07
C ILE A 206 -13.80 28.82 -11.32
N GLU A 207 -14.33 28.77 -10.09
CA GLU A 207 -14.47 29.92 -9.21
C GLU A 207 -13.50 29.81 -8.04
N LEU A 208 -12.55 30.74 -7.99
CA LEU A 208 -11.57 30.88 -6.92
C LEU A 208 -11.91 32.10 -6.09
N SER A 209 -12.04 31.95 -4.77
CA SER A 209 -12.25 33.08 -3.87
C SER A 209 -11.31 33.04 -2.68
N GLY A 210 -10.98 34.21 -2.14
CA GLY A 210 -10.02 34.31 -1.06
C GLY A 210 -9.68 35.75 -0.68
N GLN A 211 -8.61 35.86 0.12
CA GLN A 211 -8.12 37.12 0.65
C GLN A 211 -6.61 37.25 0.49
N ILE A 212 -6.13 38.48 0.30
CA ILE A 212 -4.71 38.82 0.18
C ILE A 212 -4.43 40.14 0.88
N GLN A 213 -3.32 40.22 1.60
CA GLN A 213 -2.81 41.46 2.20
C GLN A 213 -2.55 42.51 1.11
N ALA A 214 -3.02 43.74 1.33
CA ALA A 214 -3.12 44.76 0.29
C ALA A 214 -1.76 45.17 -0.30
N ASP A 215 -0.70 45.18 0.51
CA ASP A 215 0.67 45.43 0.08
C ASP A 215 1.16 44.34 -0.89
N HIS A 216 0.82 43.07 -0.67
CA HIS A 216 1.22 41.95 -1.54
C HIS A 216 0.47 41.86 -2.87
N MET A 217 -0.69 42.50 -3.00
CA MET A 217 -1.62 42.34 -4.12
C MET A 217 -1.02 42.72 -5.49
N ALA A 218 -0.20 43.78 -5.56
CA ALA A 218 0.34 44.28 -6.82
C ALA A 218 1.22 43.23 -7.55
N TRP A 219 1.87 42.35 -6.80
CA TRP A 219 2.77 41.32 -7.32
C TRP A 219 2.11 39.95 -7.45
N ALA A 220 0.87 39.79 -6.97
CA ALA A 220 0.18 38.52 -6.98
C ALA A 220 -0.14 38.06 -8.40
N ARG A 221 0.18 36.79 -8.67
CA ARG A 221 -0.19 36.06 -9.88
C ARG A 221 -0.79 34.73 -9.49
N ILE A 222 -1.79 34.28 -10.24
CA ILE A 222 -2.28 32.91 -10.10
C ILE A 222 -1.25 31.97 -10.71
N ILE A 223 -0.97 30.88 -10.00
CA ILE A 223 -0.20 29.74 -10.51
C ILE A 223 -1.13 28.54 -10.58
N GLU A 224 -1.20 27.94 -11.75
CA GLU A 224 -1.84 26.65 -12.01
C GLU A 224 -0.80 25.54 -11.90
N PHE A 225 -1.09 24.50 -11.10
CA PHE A 225 -0.29 23.28 -11.01
C PHE A 225 -1.09 22.11 -11.58
N LEU A 226 -0.48 21.40 -12.52
CA LEU A 226 -1.00 20.15 -13.05
C LEU A 226 -0.90 19.02 -12.00
N PRO A 227 -1.64 17.91 -12.17
CA PRO A 227 -1.64 16.80 -11.20
C PRO A 227 -0.27 16.25 -10.81
N HIS A 228 0.66 16.16 -11.76
CA HIS A 228 2.00 15.60 -11.54
C HIS A 228 3.02 16.61 -10.99
N GLU A 229 2.66 17.88 -10.93
CA GLU A 229 3.56 18.95 -10.48
C GLU A 229 3.54 19.06 -8.95
N ASP A 230 4.65 19.55 -8.38
CA ASP A 230 4.83 19.63 -6.94
C ASP A 230 4.60 21.06 -6.43
N PRO A 231 3.48 21.35 -5.74
CA PRO A 231 3.10 22.72 -5.37
C PRO A 231 4.00 23.36 -4.30
N TRP A 232 4.79 22.57 -3.57
CA TRP A 232 5.80 23.11 -2.65
C TRP A 232 7.01 23.72 -3.39
N ASN A 233 7.13 23.51 -4.70
CA ASN A 233 8.01 24.30 -5.55
C ASN A 233 7.17 25.25 -6.43
N PRO A 234 7.10 26.54 -6.10
CA PRO A 234 6.32 27.50 -6.90
C PRO A 234 6.82 27.64 -8.34
N ASP A 235 8.04 27.18 -8.63
CA ASP A 235 8.59 27.22 -9.97
C ASP A 235 8.13 26.10 -10.90
N HIS A 236 7.40 25.09 -10.40
CA HIS A 236 6.86 24.03 -11.23
C HIS A 236 5.57 24.41 -11.96
N GLY A 237 4.72 25.24 -11.36
CA GLY A 237 3.43 25.60 -11.96
C GLY A 237 3.52 26.68 -13.03
N THR A 238 2.44 26.82 -13.81
CA THR A 238 2.29 27.80 -14.89
C THR A 238 1.62 29.07 -14.37
N ILE A 239 2.17 30.25 -14.71
CA ILE A 239 1.56 31.55 -14.36
C ILE A 239 0.39 31.81 -15.30
N LEU A 240 -0.75 32.22 -14.73
CA LEU A 240 -1.89 32.73 -15.48
C LEU A 240 -1.91 34.26 -15.50
N ASP A 241 -2.57 34.83 -16.50
CA ASP A 241 -2.68 36.29 -16.68
C ASP A 241 -3.63 36.93 -15.66
N GLU A 242 -4.58 36.16 -15.15
CA GLU A 242 -5.54 36.59 -14.14
C GLU A 242 -4.87 36.89 -12.79
N ARG A 243 -5.39 37.90 -12.10
CA ARG A 243 -4.88 38.37 -10.80
C ARG A 243 -5.98 38.95 -9.92
N PRO A 244 -5.84 38.90 -8.58
CA PRO A 244 -6.73 39.61 -7.67
C PRO A 244 -6.77 41.12 -7.96
N ALA A 245 -7.97 41.68 -8.11
CA ALA A 245 -8.17 43.12 -8.33
C ALA A 245 -8.40 43.91 -7.03
N ARG A 246 -8.70 43.21 -5.93
CA ARG A 246 -8.98 43.77 -4.60
C ARG A 246 -8.54 42.78 -3.51
N PRO A 247 -8.31 43.23 -2.25
CA PRO A 247 -7.86 42.36 -1.16
C PRO A 247 -8.75 41.15 -0.91
N VAL A 248 -10.07 41.29 -1.02
CA VAL A 248 -11.03 40.15 -0.99
C VAL A 248 -11.48 39.88 -2.42
N PHE A 249 -11.03 38.78 -3.01
CA PHE A 249 -11.20 38.52 -4.43
C PHE A 249 -12.13 37.34 -4.72
N SER A 250 -12.71 37.37 -5.92
CA SER A 250 -13.37 36.25 -6.59
C SER A 250 -12.91 36.29 -8.03
N LEU A 251 -12.41 35.17 -8.55
CA LEU A 251 -11.84 35.04 -9.89
C LEU A 251 -12.51 33.85 -10.57
N SER A 252 -13.01 34.10 -11.78
CA SER A 252 -13.56 33.07 -12.66
C SER A 252 -12.53 32.74 -13.73
N LEU A 253 -12.13 31.48 -13.82
CA LEU A 253 -11.25 30.95 -14.86
C LEU A 253 -12.05 30.01 -15.77
N PRO A 254 -11.75 29.91 -17.08
CA PRO A 254 -12.36 28.88 -17.91
C PRO A 254 -11.94 27.50 -17.41
N ARG A 255 -12.88 26.56 -17.29
CA ARG A 255 -12.61 25.17 -16.89
C ARG A 255 -11.87 24.41 -17.99
N TYR A 256 -12.25 24.64 -19.24
CA TYR A 256 -11.67 23.97 -20.40
C TYR A 256 -10.76 24.92 -21.18
N VAL A 257 -9.52 24.50 -21.42
CA VAL A 257 -8.54 25.24 -22.25
C VAL A 257 -7.91 24.25 -23.23
N ASP A 258 -8.06 24.47 -24.53
CA ASP A 258 -7.50 23.60 -25.59
C ASP A 258 -7.81 22.09 -25.39
N GLY A 259 -9.00 21.77 -24.87
CA GLY A 259 -9.45 20.41 -24.58
C GLY A 259 -8.99 19.83 -23.23
N TYR A 260 -8.18 20.56 -22.46
CA TYR A 260 -7.78 20.21 -21.10
C TYR A 260 -8.84 20.67 -20.09
N ASP A 261 -9.37 19.75 -19.28
CA ASP A 261 -10.22 20.05 -18.12
C ASP A 261 -9.35 20.34 -16.88
N ARG A 262 -9.53 21.53 -16.30
CA ARG A 262 -8.84 22.01 -15.10
C ARG A 262 -9.45 21.51 -13.79
N ILE A 263 -10.45 20.63 -13.83
CA ILE A 263 -11.03 20.04 -12.61
C ILE A 263 -9.97 19.41 -11.68
N ALA A 264 -8.88 18.90 -12.24
CA ALA A 264 -7.76 18.29 -11.52
C ALA A 264 -6.53 19.20 -11.36
N SER A 265 -6.65 20.49 -11.68
CA SER A 265 -5.59 21.47 -11.40
C SER A 265 -5.63 21.91 -9.94
N ARG A 266 -4.50 22.39 -9.42
CA ARG A 266 -4.43 23.16 -8.18
C ARG A 266 -4.07 24.61 -8.48
N PHE A 267 -4.57 25.53 -7.66
CA PHE A 267 -4.29 26.95 -7.83
C PHE A 267 -3.69 27.57 -6.58
N ALA A 268 -2.64 28.38 -6.77
CA ALA A 268 -2.04 29.20 -5.72
C ALA A 268 -1.90 30.66 -6.16
N LEU A 269 -1.56 31.54 -5.23
CA LEU A 269 -1.04 32.86 -5.51
C LEU A 269 0.46 32.89 -5.23
N ALA A 270 1.22 33.56 -6.07
CA ALA A 270 2.65 33.78 -5.88
C ALA A 270 3.10 35.16 -6.35
N ARG A 271 4.32 35.53 -5.96
CA ARG A 271 5.03 36.72 -6.45
C ARG A 271 6.41 36.35 -6.99
N PRO A 272 7.01 37.18 -7.85
CA PRO A 272 8.43 37.10 -8.16
C PRO A 272 9.30 37.21 -6.89
N ALA A 273 10.40 36.47 -6.86
CA ALA A 273 11.44 36.52 -5.83
C ALA A 273 12.83 36.62 -6.48
N GLU A 274 13.87 36.83 -5.68
CA GLU A 274 15.26 36.97 -6.18
C GLU A 274 15.69 35.75 -7.01
N ASN A 275 15.33 34.54 -6.55
CA ASN A 275 15.59 33.28 -7.22
C ASN A 275 14.26 32.56 -7.50
N GLY A 276 13.58 32.94 -8.59
CA GLY A 276 12.32 32.31 -9.01
C GLY A 276 11.09 32.97 -8.39
N ARG A 277 10.28 32.17 -7.71
CA ARG A 277 8.96 32.59 -7.18
C ARG A 277 8.83 32.30 -5.69
N ALA A 278 7.96 33.07 -5.03
CA ALA A 278 7.55 32.82 -3.65
C ALA A 278 6.02 32.73 -3.57
N LEU A 279 5.53 31.65 -2.95
CA LEU A 279 4.11 31.47 -2.66
C LEU A 279 3.61 32.57 -1.71
N LEU A 280 2.46 33.15 -2.05
CA LEU A 280 1.64 34.03 -1.22
C LEU A 280 0.54 33.24 -0.52
N CYS A 281 0.06 32.14 -1.10
CA CYS A 281 -0.79 31.14 -0.45
C CYS A 281 -0.39 29.72 -0.90
N ARG A 282 -0.86 28.70 -0.19
CA ARG A 282 -0.72 27.30 -0.62
C ARG A 282 -1.58 27.04 -1.86
N ALA A 283 -1.20 26.05 -2.65
CA ALA A 283 -2.01 25.57 -3.77
C ALA A 283 -3.21 24.79 -3.23
N LEU A 284 -4.41 25.13 -3.69
CA LEU A 284 -5.67 24.56 -3.26
C LEU A 284 -6.23 23.60 -4.31
N TRP A 285 -6.75 22.45 -3.87
CA TRP A 285 -7.60 21.56 -4.65
C TRP A 285 -9.05 22.07 -4.71
N ALA A 286 -9.83 21.60 -5.68
CA ALA A 286 -11.26 21.86 -5.67
C ALA A 286 -11.91 21.25 -4.43
N THR A 287 -12.71 22.04 -3.72
CA THR A 287 -13.44 21.60 -2.51
C THR A 287 -14.93 21.40 -2.77
N ASP A 288 -15.44 21.93 -3.88
CA ASP A 288 -16.81 21.76 -4.34
C ASP A 288 -16.83 21.51 -5.85
N VAL A 289 -17.17 20.29 -6.24
CA VAL A 289 -17.32 19.88 -7.64
C VAL A 289 -18.77 19.55 -7.99
N SER A 290 -19.73 19.91 -7.13
CA SER A 290 -21.15 19.63 -7.37
C SER A 290 -21.67 20.28 -8.65
N GLY A 291 -21.19 21.49 -8.97
CA GLY A 291 -21.51 22.19 -10.21
C GLY A 291 -20.87 21.60 -11.47
N ALA A 292 -19.89 20.69 -11.31
CA ALA A 292 -19.22 19.99 -12.40
C ALA A 292 -19.86 18.63 -12.71
N ALA A 293 -20.80 18.18 -11.89
CA ALA A 293 -21.48 16.90 -12.06
C ALA A 293 -22.30 16.89 -13.36
N GLU A 294 -22.02 15.92 -14.22
CA GLU A 294 -22.69 15.68 -15.49
C GLU A 294 -24.00 14.90 -15.30
N ARG A 295 -24.25 14.40 -14.08
CA ARG A 295 -25.41 13.56 -13.71
C ARG A 295 -25.87 13.89 -12.30
N ASP A 296 -27.16 13.71 -12.06
CA ASP A 296 -27.75 13.70 -10.73
C ASP A 296 -27.95 12.24 -10.30
N MET A 297 -27.28 11.82 -9.23
CA MET A 297 -27.24 10.42 -8.79
C MET A 297 -27.38 10.35 -7.27
N PRO A 298 -28.22 9.44 -6.74
CA PRO A 298 -28.35 9.27 -5.31
C PRO A 298 -27.14 8.54 -4.72
N ARG A 299 -26.85 8.81 -3.44
CA ARG A 299 -25.89 8.00 -2.68
C ARG A 299 -26.50 6.63 -2.41
N LEU A 300 -25.82 5.58 -2.85
CA LEU A 300 -26.24 4.21 -2.56
C LEU A 300 -25.87 3.86 -1.12
N ARG A 301 -26.82 3.24 -0.40
CA ARG A 301 -26.61 2.74 0.96
C ARG A 301 -26.92 1.25 1.01
N PRO A 302 -26.04 0.43 1.60
CA PRO A 302 -26.36 -0.94 1.97
C PRO A 302 -27.58 -0.98 2.89
N ALA A 303 -28.41 -2.02 2.78
CA ALA A 303 -29.62 -2.15 3.60
C ALA A 303 -29.33 -2.70 5.01
N ASN A 304 -28.16 -3.26 5.23
CA ASN A 304 -27.64 -3.72 6.53
C ASN A 304 -26.10 -3.67 6.51
N HIS A 305 -25.43 -4.07 7.60
CA HIS A 305 -23.97 -4.04 7.65
C HIS A 305 -23.32 -5.24 6.92
N LYS A 306 -24.09 -6.24 6.47
CA LYS A 306 -23.56 -7.50 5.91
C LYS A 306 -23.01 -7.27 4.51
N GLY A 307 -21.69 -7.39 4.40
CA GLY A 307 -20.96 -7.33 3.15
C GLY A 307 -20.09 -8.55 2.90
N LEU A 308 -19.61 -8.71 1.66
CA LEU A 308 -18.66 -9.76 1.29
C LEU A 308 -17.44 -9.22 0.54
N GLY A 309 -16.25 -9.63 0.96
CA GLY A 309 -14.97 -9.20 0.41
C GLY A 309 -14.52 -9.98 -0.83
N GLY A 310 -13.93 -9.29 -1.81
CA GLY A 310 -13.21 -9.90 -2.93
C GLY A 310 -14.08 -10.75 -3.86
N VAL A 311 -15.33 -10.32 -4.10
CA VAL A 311 -16.32 -11.14 -4.80
C VAL A 311 -15.90 -11.41 -6.24
N SER A 312 -15.91 -12.70 -6.60
CA SER A 312 -15.66 -13.19 -7.95
C SER A 312 -16.89 -13.92 -8.47
N TYR A 313 -17.18 -13.83 -9.77
CA TYR A 313 -18.32 -14.53 -10.35
C TYR A 313 -18.15 -16.04 -10.24
N ARG A 314 -18.97 -16.67 -9.41
CA ARG A 314 -19.25 -18.11 -9.44
C ARG A 314 -20.75 -18.32 -9.31
N ARG A 315 -21.27 -19.39 -9.87
CA ARG A 315 -22.73 -19.53 -10.04
C ARG A 315 -23.44 -19.61 -8.68
N GLU A 316 -22.92 -20.41 -7.77
CA GLU A 316 -23.51 -20.75 -6.47
C GLU A 316 -23.53 -19.56 -5.52
N ILE A 317 -22.47 -18.73 -5.48
CA ILE A 317 -22.47 -17.49 -4.68
C ILE A 317 -23.56 -16.53 -5.14
N PHE A 318 -23.70 -16.32 -6.46
CA PHE A 318 -24.67 -15.37 -7.02
C PHE A 318 -26.11 -15.88 -7.02
N GLN A 319 -26.33 -17.21 -7.01
CA GLN A 319 -27.68 -17.79 -7.05
C GLN A 319 -28.23 -18.18 -5.68
N GLU A 320 -27.37 -18.37 -4.68
CA GLU A 320 -27.78 -18.92 -3.38
C GLU A 320 -27.13 -18.14 -2.23
N ASP A 321 -25.80 -18.15 -2.11
CA ASP A 321 -25.17 -17.73 -0.84
C ASP A 321 -25.26 -16.23 -0.54
N LEU A 322 -25.22 -15.36 -1.55
CA LEU A 322 -25.38 -13.92 -1.30
C LEU A 322 -26.77 -13.62 -0.72
N GLU A 323 -27.80 -14.29 -1.21
CA GLU A 323 -29.18 -14.18 -0.73
C GLU A 323 -29.30 -14.81 0.66
N ASP A 324 -28.84 -16.06 0.84
CA ASP A 324 -28.89 -16.76 2.13
C ASP A 324 -28.17 -15.99 3.24
N LEU A 325 -27.04 -15.35 2.95
CA LEU A 325 -26.30 -14.53 3.91
C LEU A 325 -26.94 -13.14 4.12
N GLY A 326 -27.83 -12.71 3.23
CA GLY A 326 -28.42 -11.37 3.22
C GLY A 326 -27.37 -10.28 2.97
N ILE A 327 -26.42 -10.53 2.06
CA ILE A 327 -25.36 -9.58 1.69
C ILE A 327 -25.97 -8.38 0.95
N THR A 328 -25.64 -7.17 1.39
CA THR A 328 -26.14 -5.91 0.77
C THR A 328 -25.01 -4.99 0.32
N SER A 329 -23.75 -5.33 0.60
CA SER A 329 -22.57 -4.66 0.05
C SER A 329 -21.48 -5.65 -0.36
N ALA A 330 -20.61 -5.27 -1.31
CA ALA A 330 -19.50 -6.11 -1.72
C ALA A 330 -18.29 -5.30 -2.19
N THR A 331 -17.08 -5.81 -1.95
CA THR A 331 -15.87 -5.30 -2.59
C THR A 331 -15.52 -6.11 -3.84
N ILE A 332 -15.05 -5.40 -4.87
CA ILE A 332 -14.45 -6.02 -6.06
C ILE A 332 -13.05 -5.46 -6.31
N ASN A 333 -12.12 -6.34 -6.63
CA ASN A 333 -10.76 -5.95 -7.02
C ASN A 333 -10.74 -5.56 -8.51
N ILE A 334 -10.34 -4.32 -8.80
CA ILE A 334 -10.17 -3.77 -10.15
C ILE A 334 -8.69 -3.63 -10.45
N THR A 335 -8.10 -4.68 -11.00
CA THR A 335 -6.72 -4.66 -11.50
C THR A 335 -6.63 -3.79 -12.76
N LEU A 336 -5.81 -2.74 -12.72
CA LEU A 336 -5.67 -1.81 -13.85
C LEU A 336 -4.80 -2.37 -14.98
N ALA A 337 -4.01 -3.41 -14.69
CA ALA A 337 -3.23 -4.11 -15.70
C ALA A 337 -4.13 -4.72 -16.78
N GLY A 338 -3.82 -4.43 -18.04
CA GLY A 338 -4.57 -4.95 -19.20
C GLY A 338 -5.91 -4.27 -19.48
N LEU A 339 -6.31 -3.24 -18.71
CA LEU A 339 -7.48 -2.42 -19.03
C LEU A 339 -7.25 -1.53 -20.25
N LEU A 340 -6.04 -0.98 -20.41
CA LEU A 340 -5.67 -0.21 -21.59
C LEU A 340 -5.35 -1.15 -22.76
N HIS A 341 -5.85 -0.80 -23.93
CA HIS A 341 -5.65 -1.57 -25.15
C HIS A 341 -4.26 -1.30 -25.75
N GLN A 342 -3.44 -2.34 -25.89
CA GLN A 342 -2.02 -2.26 -26.28
C GLN A 342 -1.78 -2.17 -27.82
N GLY A 343 -2.71 -1.61 -28.59
CA GLY A 343 -2.53 -1.36 -30.03
C GLY A 343 -2.64 -2.57 -30.99
N GLY A 344 -3.24 -3.69 -30.58
CA GLY A 344 -3.45 -4.90 -31.41
C GLY A 344 -4.79 -5.00 -32.16
N ARG A 345 -5.12 -6.19 -32.70
CA ARG A 345 -6.40 -6.48 -33.42
C ARG A 345 -7.58 -6.87 -32.49
N GLY A 346 -7.52 -6.53 -31.21
CA GLY A 346 -8.56 -6.89 -30.23
C GLY A 346 -9.76 -5.93 -30.27
N PRO A 347 -10.93 -6.34 -29.74
CA PRO A 347 -12.04 -5.42 -29.56
C PRO A 347 -11.66 -4.36 -28.51
N LYS A 348 -12.03 -3.10 -28.81
CA LYS A 348 -11.70 -1.94 -27.99
C LYS A 348 -12.93 -1.08 -27.70
N ILE A 349 -12.87 -0.34 -26.60
CA ILE A 349 -13.83 0.72 -26.24
C ILE A 349 -13.05 2.03 -26.25
N ASP A 350 -13.44 2.97 -27.11
CA ASP A 350 -12.80 4.28 -27.16
C ASP A 350 -13.51 5.24 -26.21
N PHE A 351 -12.74 5.99 -25.42
CA PHE A 351 -13.22 6.97 -24.44
C PHE A 351 -12.39 8.25 -24.54
N THR A 352 -13.03 9.41 -24.65
CA THR A 352 -12.31 10.69 -24.79
C THR A 352 -12.21 11.39 -23.45
N HIS A 353 -10.99 11.73 -23.05
CA HIS A 353 -10.69 12.40 -21.79
C HIS A 353 -9.49 13.34 -21.97
N GLN A 354 -9.57 14.57 -21.46
CA GLN A 354 -8.59 15.66 -21.69
C GLN A 354 -8.25 15.87 -23.17
N GLY A 355 -9.25 15.87 -24.05
CA GLY A 355 -9.05 16.06 -25.50
C GLY A 355 -8.34 14.89 -26.22
N ARG A 356 -8.00 13.81 -25.51
CA ARG A 356 -7.34 12.61 -26.05
C ARG A 356 -8.30 11.42 -26.02
N THR A 357 -8.26 10.61 -27.07
CA THR A 357 -8.97 9.33 -27.11
C THR A 357 -8.10 8.22 -26.51
N TRP A 358 -8.64 7.56 -25.50
CA TRP A 358 -8.07 6.40 -24.81
C TRP A 358 -8.80 5.15 -25.24
N SER A 359 -8.07 4.10 -25.62
CA SER A 359 -8.66 2.82 -26.02
C SER A 359 -8.54 1.80 -24.88
N PHE A 360 -9.66 1.25 -24.46
CA PHE A 360 -9.77 0.23 -23.41
C PHE A 360 -9.98 -1.16 -24.02
N ASN A 361 -9.43 -2.18 -23.38
CA ASN A 361 -9.59 -3.58 -23.76
C ASN A 361 -11.01 -4.05 -23.43
N ALA A 362 -11.86 -4.20 -24.45
CA ALA A 362 -13.27 -4.50 -24.27
C ALA A 362 -13.52 -5.84 -23.55
N GLN A 363 -12.66 -6.85 -23.77
CA GLN A 363 -12.80 -8.15 -23.11
C GLN A 363 -12.45 -8.08 -21.62
N ALA A 364 -11.43 -7.28 -21.26
CA ALA A 364 -11.08 -7.07 -19.86
C ALA A 364 -12.20 -6.34 -19.13
N VAL A 365 -12.74 -5.28 -19.75
CA VAL A 365 -13.86 -4.50 -19.22
C VAL A 365 -15.12 -5.35 -19.07
N ALA A 366 -15.48 -6.18 -20.06
CA ALA A 366 -16.68 -7.02 -20.00
C ALA A 366 -16.71 -7.97 -18.78
N ARG A 367 -15.54 -8.44 -18.29
CA ARG A 367 -15.46 -9.26 -17.07
C ARG A 367 -15.74 -8.48 -15.79
N PHE A 368 -15.48 -7.17 -15.80
CA PHE A 368 -15.89 -6.29 -14.70
C PHE A 368 -17.38 -5.98 -14.84
N ASP A 369 -17.86 -5.64 -16.05
CA ASP A 369 -19.27 -5.37 -16.31
C ASP A 369 -20.18 -6.51 -15.82
N GLU A 370 -19.87 -7.75 -16.18
CA GLU A 370 -20.67 -8.90 -15.77
C GLU A 370 -20.79 -9.00 -14.24
N ARG A 371 -19.69 -8.78 -13.52
CA ARG A 371 -19.67 -8.85 -12.05
C ARG A 371 -20.43 -7.69 -11.41
N VAL A 372 -20.10 -6.45 -11.81
CA VAL A 372 -20.71 -5.24 -11.23
C VAL A 372 -22.21 -5.23 -11.53
N LYS A 373 -22.60 -5.55 -12.76
CA LYS A 373 -24.00 -5.64 -13.17
C LYS A 373 -24.77 -6.65 -12.34
N ARG A 374 -24.24 -7.86 -12.14
CA ARG A 374 -24.90 -8.89 -11.33
C ARG A 374 -25.12 -8.46 -9.88
N LEU A 375 -24.11 -7.88 -9.24
CA LEU A 375 -24.26 -7.33 -7.89
C LEU A 375 -25.31 -6.20 -7.86
N THR A 376 -25.31 -5.34 -8.87
CA THR A 376 -26.29 -4.24 -8.99
C THR A 376 -27.72 -4.76 -9.20
N GLU A 377 -27.91 -5.82 -9.98
CA GLU A 377 -29.21 -6.49 -10.20
C GLU A 377 -29.76 -7.13 -8.91
N MET A 378 -28.89 -7.41 -7.94
CA MET A 378 -29.22 -7.95 -6.61
C MET A 378 -29.35 -6.85 -5.55
N ASP A 379 -29.36 -5.58 -5.95
CA ASP A 379 -29.35 -4.41 -5.05
C ASP A 379 -28.17 -4.38 -4.06
N ILE A 380 -27.04 -4.99 -4.42
CA ILE A 380 -25.80 -4.98 -3.63
C ILE A 380 -24.98 -3.73 -3.99
N VAL A 381 -24.63 -2.94 -2.98
CA VAL A 381 -23.76 -1.76 -3.14
C VAL A 381 -22.32 -2.19 -3.36
N VAL A 382 -21.75 -1.80 -4.50
CA VAL A 382 -20.38 -2.20 -4.87
C VAL A 382 -19.35 -1.14 -4.50
N SER A 383 -18.30 -1.61 -3.83
CA SER A 383 -17.05 -0.87 -3.59
C SER A 383 -15.93 -1.40 -4.50
N GLY A 384 -15.36 -0.54 -5.34
CA GLY A 384 -14.27 -0.89 -6.26
C GLY A 384 -12.90 -0.61 -5.65
N ILE A 385 -12.04 -1.62 -5.52
CA ILE A 385 -10.64 -1.47 -5.08
C ILE A 385 -9.75 -1.32 -6.31
N LEU A 386 -9.16 -0.13 -6.50
CA LEU A 386 -8.24 0.13 -7.60
C LEU A 386 -6.87 -0.49 -7.30
N LEU A 387 -6.36 -1.35 -8.17
CA LEU A 387 -5.10 -2.08 -7.93
C LEU A 387 -4.16 -1.98 -9.14
N ILE A 388 -2.92 -1.55 -8.93
CA ILE A 388 -1.93 -1.36 -9.99
C ILE A 388 -0.90 -2.49 -9.95
N ASN A 389 -1.14 -3.55 -10.71
CA ASN A 389 -0.18 -4.65 -10.81
C ASN A 389 1.08 -4.22 -11.59
N ARG A 390 2.20 -4.93 -11.40
CA ARG A 390 3.47 -4.74 -12.16
C ARG A 390 3.32 -4.63 -13.68
N GLY A 391 2.29 -5.26 -14.26
CA GLY A 391 2.00 -5.22 -15.70
C GLY A 391 1.17 -4.02 -16.17
N ALA A 392 0.89 -3.03 -15.33
CA ALA A 392 0.03 -1.89 -15.65
C ALA A 392 0.72 -0.78 -16.49
N GLY A 393 1.95 -1.02 -16.97
CA GLY A 393 2.65 -0.10 -17.87
C GLY A 393 2.95 1.23 -17.20
N VAL A 394 2.58 2.33 -17.86
CA VAL A 394 2.87 3.71 -17.40
C VAL A 394 2.23 4.06 -16.06
N LEU A 395 1.23 3.31 -15.61
CA LEU A 395 0.60 3.48 -14.30
C LEU A 395 1.48 3.03 -13.13
N VAL A 396 2.51 2.19 -13.37
CA VAL A 396 3.39 1.66 -12.32
C VAL A 396 4.37 2.75 -11.89
N HIS A 397 4.40 3.05 -10.59
CA HIS A 397 5.32 4.05 -10.04
C HIS A 397 6.78 3.73 -10.42
N PRO A 398 7.61 4.71 -10.84
CA PRO A 398 8.96 4.46 -11.36
C PRO A 398 9.90 3.78 -10.37
N ASN A 399 9.69 3.99 -9.06
CA ASN A 399 10.47 3.36 -7.99
C ASN A 399 9.88 2.02 -7.50
N TYR A 400 8.86 1.47 -8.16
CA TYR A 400 8.26 0.20 -7.77
C TYR A 400 9.30 -0.94 -7.71
N ASP A 401 9.35 -1.62 -6.58
CA ASP A 401 10.14 -2.82 -6.39
C ASP A 401 9.30 -4.08 -6.74
N PRO A 402 9.80 -5.01 -7.57
CA PRO A 402 9.12 -6.26 -7.91
C PRO A 402 8.77 -7.18 -6.73
N ALA A 403 9.32 -6.95 -5.53
CA ALA A 403 8.93 -7.62 -4.31
C ALA A 403 7.51 -7.23 -3.84
N GLY A 404 7.00 -6.07 -4.25
CA GLY A 404 5.63 -5.64 -3.97
C GLY A 404 4.61 -6.32 -4.89
N ILE A 405 3.41 -6.59 -4.39
CA ILE A 405 2.30 -7.18 -5.14
C ILE A 405 1.64 -6.15 -6.06
N TYR A 406 1.40 -4.95 -5.54
CA TYR A 406 0.91 -3.81 -6.31
C TYR A 406 1.81 -2.59 -6.14
N SER A 407 1.72 -1.68 -7.09
CA SER A 407 2.42 -0.41 -7.15
C SER A 407 1.52 0.74 -6.71
N MET A 408 2.12 1.80 -6.18
CA MET A 408 1.51 3.13 -6.18
C MET A 408 1.28 3.60 -7.64
N ALA A 409 0.35 4.54 -7.86
CA ALA A 409 0.24 5.16 -9.18
C ALA A 409 1.48 5.99 -9.53
N ASN A 410 1.92 5.91 -10.78
CA ASN A 410 2.87 6.90 -11.32
C ASN A 410 2.17 8.24 -11.53
N LEU A 411 2.35 9.14 -10.58
CA LEU A 411 1.92 10.54 -10.66
C LEU A 411 3.12 11.50 -10.71
N THR A 412 4.29 10.98 -11.07
CA THR A 412 5.55 11.76 -11.11
C THR A 412 5.77 12.48 -12.44
N ASP A 413 5.01 12.11 -13.46
CA ASP A 413 5.05 12.70 -14.79
C ASP A 413 3.63 12.84 -15.37
N GLN A 414 3.55 13.61 -16.46
CA GLN A 414 2.27 13.93 -17.11
C GLN A 414 1.56 12.71 -17.70
N GLU A 415 2.27 11.80 -18.38
CA GLU A 415 1.63 10.65 -19.04
C GLU A 415 1.05 9.68 -17.99
N GLY A 416 1.76 9.43 -16.90
CA GLY A 416 1.28 8.63 -15.78
C GLY A 416 0.02 9.21 -15.14
N ALA A 417 0.04 10.52 -14.85
CA ALA A 417 -1.11 11.22 -14.28
C ALA A 417 -2.32 11.25 -15.22
N ASP A 418 -2.13 11.60 -16.49
CA ASP A 418 -3.22 11.64 -17.48
C ASP A 418 -3.78 10.24 -17.74
N THR A 419 -2.94 9.20 -17.76
CA THR A 419 -3.38 7.81 -17.87
C THR A 419 -4.20 7.38 -16.67
N PHE A 420 -3.76 7.68 -15.44
CA PHE A 420 -4.49 7.35 -14.22
C PHE A 420 -5.87 8.02 -14.22
N ARG A 421 -5.93 9.31 -14.53
CA ARG A 421 -7.18 10.07 -14.63
C ARG A 421 -8.12 9.51 -15.69
N ALA A 422 -7.61 9.18 -16.88
CA ALA A 422 -8.42 8.60 -17.95
C ALA A 422 -9.03 7.25 -17.56
N VAL A 423 -8.25 6.39 -16.88
CA VAL A 423 -8.74 5.09 -16.40
C VAL A 423 -9.81 5.28 -15.33
N VAL A 424 -9.60 6.15 -14.35
CA VAL A 424 -10.62 6.41 -13.32
C VAL A 424 -11.87 7.03 -13.93
N ALA A 425 -11.73 8.05 -14.79
CA ALA A 425 -12.86 8.70 -15.46
C ALA A 425 -13.68 7.71 -16.29
N PHE A 426 -13.02 6.79 -17.02
CA PHE A 426 -13.71 5.73 -17.77
C PHE A 426 -14.50 4.80 -16.85
N LEU A 427 -13.88 4.32 -15.76
CA LEU A 427 -14.56 3.43 -14.81
C LEU A 427 -15.74 4.16 -14.13
N ALA A 428 -15.53 5.41 -13.71
CA ALA A 428 -16.55 6.21 -13.06
C ALA A 428 -17.72 6.53 -13.99
N GLU A 429 -17.47 6.94 -15.24
CA GLU A 429 -18.52 7.17 -16.24
C GLU A 429 -19.33 5.90 -16.45
N ARG A 430 -18.64 4.78 -16.67
CA ARG A 430 -19.26 3.49 -17.01
C ARG A 430 -20.12 2.94 -15.89
N TYR A 431 -19.62 2.95 -14.65
CA TYR A 431 -20.27 2.39 -13.47
C TYR A 431 -21.06 3.43 -12.67
N SER A 432 -21.53 4.49 -13.31
CA SER A 432 -22.50 5.43 -12.73
C SER A 432 -23.63 5.78 -13.69
N ARG A 433 -23.79 5.04 -14.79
CA ARG A 433 -24.82 5.33 -15.79
C ARG A 433 -26.23 5.16 -15.20
N PRO A 434 -27.16 6.11 -15.39
CA PRO A 434 -28.51 6.01 -14.85
C PRO A 434 -29.28 4.74 -15.24
N ASP A 435 -28.99 4.19 -16.42
CA ASP A 435 -29.61 2.96 -16.93
C ASP A 435 -29.04 1.67 -16.33
N LYS A 436 -27.99 1.77 -15.50
CA LYS A 436 -27.29 0.65 -14.86
C LYS A 436 -26.81 -0.43 -15.85
N GLU A 437 -26.57 -0.07 -17.12
CA GLU A 437 -26.27 -1.04 -18.19
C GLU A 437 -25.11 -1.99 -17.83
N PHE A 438 -24.08 -1.45 -17.17
CA PHE A 438 -22.89 -2.17 -16.72
C PHE A 438 -22.80 -2.33 -15.20
N GLY A 439 -23.88 -1.99 -14.49
CA GLY A 439 -23.94 -1.90 -13.03
C GLY A 439 -23.38 -0.59 -12.46
N TRP A 440 -23.33 -0.49 -11.13
CA TRP A 440 -22.92 0.70 -10.39
C TRP A 440 -21.79 0.46 -9.38
N ILE A 441 -20.87 1.43 -9.30
CA ILE A 441 -19.85 1.57 -8.26
C ILE A 441 -20.00 2.97 -7.66
N SER A 442 -20.21 3.03 -6.35
CA SER A 442 -20.38 4.28 -5.61
C SER A 442 -19.20 4.58 -4.68
N HIS A 443 -18.49 3.53 -4.23
CA HIS A 443 -17.39 3.63 -3.28
C HIS A 443 -16.10 3.21 -3.97
N TRP A 444 -15.08 4.05 -3.91
CA TRP A 444 -13.78 3.79 -4.56
C TRP A 444 -12.68 3.66 -3.51
N ILE A 445 -12.24 2.45 -3.25
CA ILE A 445 -11.12 2.18 -2.35
C ILE A 445 -9.83 2.36 -3.17
N VAL A 446 -9.01 3.33 -2.77
CA VAL A 446 -7.81 3.71 -3.52
C VAL A 446 -6.63 2.92 -2.99
N PHE A 447 -6.26 1.88 -3.74
CA PHE A 447 -5.25 0.88 -3.39
C PHE A 447 -5.61 0.04 -2.16
N ASN A 448 -4.71 -0.84 -1.74
CA ASN A 448 -4.96 -1.80 -0.68
C ASN A 448 -3.87 -1.69 0.39
N GLU A 449 -4.27 -1.70 1.67
CA GLU A 449 -3.38 -1.75 2.84
C GLU A 449 -2.16 -0.82 2.69
N VAL A 450 -2.43 0.47 2.47
CA VAL A 450 -1.41 1.44 2.06
C VAL A 450 -0.39 1.73 3.17
N ASP A 451 -0.73 1.39 4.40
CA ASP A 451 0.17 1.40 5.54
C ASP A 451 1.23 0.31 5.48
N TYR A 452 0.96 -0.79 4.77
CA TYR A 452 1.94 -1.83 4.46
C TYR A 452 2.50 -1.65 3.03
N GLY A 453 2.95 -0.42 2.77
CA GLY A 453 3.28 0.10 1.44
C GLY A 453 4.25 -0.75 0.64
N TRP A 454 5.28 -1.35 1.25
CA TRP A 454 6.23 -2.20 0.52
C TRP A 454 5.58 -3.41 -0.16
N VAL A 455 4.59 -4.03 0.48
CA VAL A 455 3.95 -5.23 -0.05
C VAL A 455 2.76 -4.86 -0.93
N TRP A 456 1.89 -3.95 -0.47
CA TRP A 456 0.58 -3.79 -1.11
C TRP A 456 0.41 -2.54 -1.95
N THR A 457 1.24 -1.50 -1.79
CA THR A 457 1.15 -0.27 -2.56
C THR A 457 2.55 0.35 -2.72
N ASN A 458 3.40 -0.34 -3.48
CA ASN A 458 4.85 -0.13 -3.48
C ASN A 458 5.27 1.03 -4.39
N MET A 459 6.10 1.92 -3.84
CA MET A 459 6.82 2.98 -4.57
C MET A 459 8.30 3.04 -4.19
N GLY A 460 8.87 1.89 -3.80
CA GLY A 460 10.21 1.78 -3.25
C GLY A 460 10.29 2.24 -1.79
N GLU A 461 11.50 2.19 -1.22
CA GLU A 461 11.79 2.74 0.10
C GLU A 461 11.56 4.26 0.07
N THR A 462 10.55 4.73 0.79
CA THR A 462 10.09 6.12 0.74
C THR A 462 9.68 6.61 2.14
N PRO A 463 10.11 7.80 2.58
CA PRO A 463 9.60 8.41 3.81
C PRO A 463 8.09 8.69 3.73
N MET A 464 7.38 8.58 4.85
CA MET A 464 5.92 8.74 4.94
C MET A 464 5.42 10.04 4.30
N GLU A 465 6.19 11.13 4.43
CA GLU A 465 5.83 12.45 3.95
C GLU A 465 5.63 12.47 2.43
N LEU A 466 6.60 11.90 1.72
CA LEU A 466 6.61 11.80 0.27
C LEU A 466 5.63 10.72 -0.22
N TYR A 467 5.51 9.62 0.54
CA TYR A 467 4.54 8.56 0.25
C TYR A 467 3.11 9.11 0.28
N MET A 468 2.75 9.83 1.34
CA MET A 468 1.42 10.40 1.54
C MET A 468 1.12 11.56 0.59
N ASP A 469 2.12 12.33 0.15
CA ASP A 469 1.89 13.30 -0.93
C ASP A 469 1.43 12.62 -2.23
N THR A 470 2.10 11.54 -2.62
CA THR A 470 1.72 10.78 -3.83
C THR A 470 0.36 10.09 -3.64
N TYR A 471 0.11 9.54 -2.45
CA TYR A 471 -1.13 8.86 -2.14
C TYR A 471 -2.33 9.82 -2.08
N GLU A 472 -2.18 10.99 -1.45
CA GLU A 472 -3.23 12.01 -1.39
C GLU A 472 -3.60 12.48 -2.80
N LYS A 473 -2.61 12.75 -3.67
CA LYS A 473 -2.85 13.05 -5.08
C LYS A 473 -3.68 11.94 -5.75
N ALA A 474 -3.37 10.67 -5.54
CA ALA A 474 -4.15 9.57 -6.11
C ALA A 474 -5.61 9.58 -5.61
N MET A 475 -5.83 9.74 -4.31
CA MET A 475 -7.18 9.85 -3.74
C MET A 475 -7.97 11.04 -4.30
N ARG A 476 -7.31 12.20 -4.42
CA ARG A 476 -7.90 13.42 -4.98
C ARG A 476 -8.32 13.24 -6.41
N LEU A 477 -7.42 12.73 -7.25
CA LEU A 477 -7.72 12.50 -8.66
C LEU A 477 -8.85 11.49 -8.81
N THR A 478 -8.90 10.45 -7.97
CA THR A 478 -10.03 9.51 -7.98
C THR A 478 -11.34 10.21 -7.63
N TRP A 479 -11.36 11.03 -6.57
CA TRP A 479 -12.55 11.75 -6.14
C TRP A 479 -13.04 12.76 -7.19
N LEU A 480 -12.12 13.55 -7.75
CA LEU A 480 -12.43 14.57 -8.76
C LEU A 480 -13.01 13.94 -10.02
N GLU A 481 -12.39 12.89 -10.55
CA GLU A 481 -12.87 12.23 -11.76
C GLU A 481 -14.17 11.45 -11.50
N ALA A 482 -14.33 10.82 -10.34
CA ALA A 482 -15.55 10.11 -9.99
C ALA A 482 -16.75 11.03 -9.82
N ARG A 483 -16.57 12.19 -9.15
CA ARG A 483 -17.66 13.12 -8.86
C ARG A 483 -18.19 13.90 -10.06
N ARG A 484 -17.46 13.89 -11.17
CA ARG A 484 -18.01 14.34 -12.46
C ARG A 484 -19.22 13.52 -12.90
N PHE A 485 -19.23 12.22 -12.64
CA PHE A 485 -20.30 11.33 -13.12
C PHE A 485 -21.21 10.84 -11.99
N ASN A 486 -20.71 10.80 -10.76
CA ASN A 486 -21.49 10.45 -9.58
C ASN A 486 -21.23 11.49 -8.48
N PRO A 487 -22.09 12.53 -8.32
CA PRO A 487 -21.89 13.57 -7.33
C PRO A 487 -21.86 13.06 -5.88
N THR A 488 -22.23 11.80 -5.62
CA THR A 488 -22.20 11.20 -4.28
C THR A 488 -21.07 10.18 -4.10
N ALA A 489 -20.18 10.03 -5.08
CA ALA A 489 -19.05 9.13 -4.98
C ALA A 489 -18.12 9.51 -3.80
N GLU A 490 -17.69 8.48 -3.08
CA GLU A 490 -16.73 8.58 -1.99
C GLU A 490 -15.46 7.81 -2.33
N VAL A 491 -14.34 8.26 -1.79
CA VAL A 491 -13.03 7.60 -1.91
C VAL A 491 -12.54 7.16 -0.54
N PHE A 492 -11.88 6.01 -0.45
CA PHE A 492 -11.51 5.41 0.82
C PHE A 492 -10.02 5.08 0.89
N ILE A 493 -9.40 5.41 2.03
CA ILE A 493 -8.05 4.96 2.36
C ILE A 493 -8.10 3.54 2.94
N SER A 494 -7.35 2.60 2.37
CA SER A 494 -7.31 1.20 2.83
C SER A 494 -6.20 0.96 3.85
N LEU A 495 -6.53 0.46 5.06
CA LEU A 495 -5.59 0.32 6.18
C LEU A 495 -5.68 -1.06 6.84
N THR A 496 -4.54 -1.63 7.24
CA THR A 496 -4.49 -2.87 8.04
C THR A 496 -5.01 -2.67 9.47
N HIS A 497 -5.18 -3.77 10.22
CA HIS A 497 -5.47 -3.78 11.67
C HIS A 497 -4.35 -3.20 12.55
N ASN A 498 -3.17 -2.86 12.01
CA ASN A 498 -2.21 -2.05 12.75
C ASN A 498 -2.81 -0.67 13.03
N TRP A 499 -2.35 0.00 14.09
CA TRP A 499 -2.85 1.32 14.42
C TRP A 499 -1.73 2.30 14.74
N ASP A 500 -1.24 2.27 15.99
CA ASP A 500 -0.18 3.15 16.44
C ASP A 500 1.08 2.35 16.83
N TYR A 501 2.17 2.64 16.13
CA TYR A 501 3.46 2.04 16.40
C TYR A 501 4.62 2.77 15.75
N THR A 502 5.84 2.46 16.21
CA THR A 502 7.07 2.76 15.48
C THR A 502 7.43 1.57 14.59
N PRO A 503 7.37 1.71 13.25
CA PRO A 503 7.76 0.63 12.36
C PRO A 503 9.25 0.31 12.48
N SER A 504 9.60 -0.98 12.38
CA SER A 504 11.00 -1.39 12.29
C SER A 504 11.67 -0.91 11.01
N ASP A 505 10.86 -0.70 9.96
CA ASP A 505 11.26 -0.11 8.69
C ASP A 505 10.30 1.03 8.31
N ALA A 506 10.69 2.24 8.69
CA ALA A 506 9.88 3.46 8.53
C ALA A 506 9.78 3.97 7.08
N VAL A 507 10.46 3.32 6.12
CA VAL A 507 10.39 3.66 4.68
C VAL A 507 9.66 2.60 3.85
N ARG A 508 9.22 1.51 4.49
CA ARG A 508 8.46 0.41 3.88
C ARG A 508 7.07 0.24 4.47
N THR A 509 6.90 0.65 5.73
CA THR A 509 5.68 0.45 6.51
C THR A 509 5.41 1.68 7.36
N TYR A 510 4.13 1.98 7.54
CA TYR A 510 3.65 3.22 8.13
C TYR A 510 2.62 2.91 9.21
N ALA A 511 2.48 3.78 10.21
CA ALA A 511 1.44 3.65 11.22
C ALA A 511 0.12 4.23 10.70
N PRO A 512 -0.98 3.46 10.63
CA PRO A 512 -2.29 3.94 10.16
C PRO A 512 -2.77 5.23 10.85
N ARG A 513 -2.59 5.35 12.16
CA ARG A 513 -2.93 6.58 12.91
C ARG A 513 -2.27 7.81 12.29
N ARG A 514 -0.94 7.76 12.09
CA ARG A 514 -0.16 8.87 11.51
C ARG A 514 -0.52 9.16 10.06
N MET A 515 -0.89 8.15 9.28
CA MET A 515 -1.37 8.36 7.91
C MET A 515 -2.69 9.11 7.88
N LEU A 516 -3.63 8.77 8.77
CA LEU A 516 -4.90 9.48 8.91
C LEU A 516 -4.69 10.92 9.36
N ASP A 517 -3.87 11.15 10.40
CA ASP A 517 -3.52 12.50 10.86
C ASP A 517 -2.97 13.36 9.71
N ARG A 518 -2.10 12.75 8.88
CA ARG A 518 -1.53 13.44 7.72
C ARG A 518 -2.56 13.70 6.63
N LEU A 519 -3.48 12.78 6.36
CA LEU A 519 -4.56 12.96 5.38
C LEU A 519 -5.56 14.05 5.83
N ALA A 520 -5.89 14.09 7.12
CA ALA A 520 -6.67 15.19 7.71
C ALA A 520 -5.93 16.52 7.56
N ARG A 521 -4.63 16.55 7.88
CA ARG A 521 -3.79 17.75 7.69
C ARG A 521 -3.74 18.22 6.23
N TYR A 522 -3.67 17.32 5.25
CA TYR A 522 -3.82 17.72 3.85
C TYR A 522 -5.19 18.35 3.60
N SER A 523 -6.27 17.72 4.08
CA SER A 523 -7.63 18.22 3.93
C SER A 523 -7.79 19.65 4.49
N GLU A 524 -7.25 19.91 5.68
CA GLU A 524 -7.26 21.25 6.28
C GLU A 524 -6.42 22.29 5.51
N ARG A 525 -5.27 21.88 4.96
CA ARG A 525 -4.26 22.81 4.43
C ARG A 525 -4.36 23.05 2.92
N THR A 526 -4.90 22.09 2.17
CA THR A 526 -4.99 22.10 0.70
C THR A 526 -6.42 21.94 0.17
N GLY A 527 -7.41 21.96 1.06
CA GLY A 527 -8.84 21.98 0.77
C GLY A 527 -9.50 20.64 1.05
N ASP A 528 -10.58 20.59 1.82
CA ASP A 528 -11.18 19.31 2.24
C ASP A 528 -11.96 18.60 1.11
N PHE A 529 -12.11 17.28 1.21
CA PHE A 529 -12.88 16.43 0.29
C PHE A 529 -13.47 15.22 1.01
N HIS A 530 -14.46 14.60 0.36
CA HIS A 530 -15.23 13.51 0.95
C HIS A 530 -14.50 12.16 0.85
N TRP A 531 -13.44 12.01 1.63
CA TRP A 531 -12.77 10.73 1.86
C TRP A 531 -13.32 10.02 3.10
N GLY A 532 -13.26 8.68 3.09
CA GLY A 532 -13.57 7.78 4.20
C GLY A 532 -12.47 6.76 4.43
N VAL A 533 -12.70 5.79 5.33
CA VAL A 533 -11.71 4.77 5.72
C VAL A 533 -12.20 3.36 5.36
N ALA A 534 -11.38 2.61 4.64
CA ALA A 534 -11.55 1.18 4.36
C ALA A 534 -10.63 0.37 5.30
N TYR A 535 -11.10 0.04 6.49
CA TYR A 535 -10.27 -0.55 7.55
C TYR A 535 -10.36 -2.08 7.57
N HIS A 536 -9.25 -2.77 7.85
CA HIS A 536 -9.19 -4.25 7.89
C HIS A 536 -9.01 -4.76 9.32
N PRO A 537 -10.06 -4.79 10.17
CA PRO A 537 -9.95 -5.16 11.58
C PRO A 537 -9.87 -6.69 11.75
N TYR A 538 -8.74 -7.27 11.37
CA TYR A 538 -8.42 -8.64 11.74
C TYR A 538 -8.13 -8.75 13.25
N PRO A 539 -8.29 -9.95 13.86
CA PRO A 539 -7.73 -10.21 15.18
C PRO A 539 -6.22 -9.91 15.19
N GLN A 540 -5.67 -9.57 16.36
CA GLN A 540 -4.25 -9.17 16.47
C GLN A 540 -3.28 -10.23 15.91
N SER A 541 -3.71 -11.49 15.91
CA SER A 541 -3.09 -12.58 15.18
C SER A 541 -4.11 -13.17 14.22
N LEU A 542 -3.82 -13.13 12.92
CA LEU A 542 -4.69 -13.71 11.90
C LEU A 542 -4.93 -15.22 12.11
N LEU A 543 -4.08 -15.92 12.87
CA LEU A 543 -4.21 -17.34 13.19
C LEU A 543 -5.09 -17.65 14.41
N ARG A 544 -5.56 -16.62 15.13
CA ARG A 544 -6.34 -16.77 16.37
C ARG A 544 -7.74 -16.16 16.17
N PRO A 545 -8.81 -16.97 16.03
CA PRO A 545 -10.15 -16.44 15.80
C PRO A 545 -10.76 -15.73 17.02
N ARG A 546 -10.30 -16.07 18.23
CA ARG A 546 -10.82 -15.55 19.52
C ARG A 546 -10.38 -14.11 19.77
N THR A 547 -10.84 -13.17 18.96
CA THR A 547 -10.44 -11.75 18.99
C THR A 547 -10.74 -11.05 20.33
N TRP A 548 -11.73 -11.51 21.09
CA TRP A 548 -11.99 -11.01 22.45
C TRP A 548 -10.80 -11.23 23.42
N GLU A 549 -9.90 -12.15 23.09
CA GLU A 549 -8.66 -12.43 23.83
C GLU A 549 -7.46 -11.60 23.35
N ASP A 550 -7.64 -10.68 22.40
CA ASP A 550 -6.57 -9.81 21.90
C ASP A 550 -6.02 -8.96 23.06
N THR A 551 -4.71 -9.06 23.32
CA THR A 551 -4.06 -8.42 24.48
C THR A 551 -3.44 -7.06 24.14
N ARG A 552 -3.27 -6.76 22.85
CA ARG A 552 -2.65 -5.53 22.34
C ARG A 552 -3.65 -4.59 21.67
N ALA A 553 -4.94 -4.92 21.74
CA ALA A 553 -6.07 -4.10 21.35
C ALA A 553 -6.71 -3.53 22.64
N THR A 554 -6.38 -2.29 22.95
CA THR A 554 -6.75 -1.57 24.19
C THR A 554 -7.72 -0.43 23.86
N ALA A 555 -8.50 0.01 24.85
CA ALA A 555 -9.38 1.18 24.74
C ALA A 555 -8.56 2.49 24.84
N SER A 556 -7.71 2.75 23.83
CA SER A 556 -6.85 3.93 23.80
C SER A 556 -6.52 4.34 22.37
N PHE A 557 -6.39 5.64 22.12
CA PHE A 557 -5.91 6.18 20.85
C PHE A 557 -4.48 5.77 20.52
N SER A 558 -3.64 5.45 21.52
CA SER A 558 -2.28 4.94 21.35
C SER A 558 -2.20 3.40 21.29
N THR A 559 -3.33 2.71 21.11
CA THR A 559 -3.37 1.26 21.00
C THR A 559 -2.54 0.72 19.82
N ARG A 560 -1.97 -0.49 19.97
CA ARG A 560 -1.12 -1.05 18.90
C ARG A 560 -1.95 -1.50 17.70
N TYR A 561 -3.09 -2.12 17.97
CA TYR A 561 -3.97 -2.67 16.96
C TYR A 561 -5.39 -2.18 17.21
N ILE A 562 -6.11 -1.89 16.13
CA ILE A 562 -7.56 -1.85 16.18
C ILE A 562 -8.07 -3.16 15.58
N THR A 563 -8.71 -3.95 16.42
CA THR A 563 -9.32 -5.23 16.08
C THR A 563 -10.81 -5.17 16.43
N PRO A 564 -11.61 -6.22 16.18
CA PRO A 564 -12.98 -6.23 16.63
C PRO A 564 -13.12 -6.00 18.14
N LYS A 565 -12.09 -6.27 18.96
CA LYS A 565 -12.11 -6.07 20.42
C LYS A 565 -12.25 -4.60 20.85
N ASN A 566 -11.67 -3.67 20.12
CA ASN A 566 -11.62 -2.25 20.47
C ASN A 566 -12.03 -1.35 19.29
N ILE A 567 -12.87 -1.85 18.38
CA ILE A 567 -13.26 -1.13 17.16
C ILE A 567 -13.90 0.24 17.43
N GLU A 568 -14.50 0.44 18.61
CA GLU A 568 -15.00 1.73 19.08
C GLU A 568 -13.91 2.83 19.15
N VAL A 569 -12.63 2.45 19.27
CA VAL A 569 -11.49 3.38 19.21
C VAL A 569 -11.40 4.05 17.85
N LEU A 570 -11.61 3.31 16.74
CA LEU A 570 -11.57 3.90 15.40
C LEU A 570 -12.69 4.92 15.22
N ASP A 571 -13.91 4.54 15.63
CA ASP A 571 -15.08 5.42 15.57
C ASP A 571 -14.82 6.69 16.40
N ALA A 572 -14.43 6.55 17.68
CA ALA A 572 -14.15 7.69 18.55
C ALA A 572 -13.02 8.58 18.02
N TYR A 573 -11.98 8.00 17.40
CA TYR A 573 -10.86 8.75 16.80
C TYR A 573 -11.32 9.63 15.64
N LEU A 574 -12.16 9.10 14.74
CA LEU A 574 -12.66 9.81 13.57
C LEU A 574 -13.75 10.85 13.90
N HIS A 575 -14.25 10.87 15.14
CA HIS A 575 -15.17 11.89 15.64
C HIS A 575 -14.48 13.16 16.17
N GLN A 576 -13.16 13.28 16.07
CA GLN A 576 -12.45 14.54 16.39
C GLN A 576 -12.66 15.57 15.28
N ASP A 577 -12.72 16.86 15.64
CA ASP A 577 -13.11 17.95 14.72
C ASP A 577 -12.34 17.98 13.39
N HIS A 578 -11.03 17.72 13.42
CA HIS A 578 -10.18 17.75 12.23
C HIS A 578 -10.40 16.57 11.26
N PHE A 579 -11.13 15.54 11.69
CA PHE A 579 -11.55 14.44 10.84
C PHE A 579 -12.95 14.63 10.26
N LEU A 580 -13.74 15.60 10.70
CA LEU A 580 -15.11 15.76 10.20
C LEU A 580 -15.10 16.29 8.76
N TYR A 581 -16.03 15.81 7.94
CA TYR A 581 -16.31 16.37 6.62
C TYR A 581 -17.65 17.07 6.66
N GLN A 582 -17.67 18.38 6.43
CA GLN A 582 -18.88 19.20 6.53
C GLN A 582 -19.62 19.07 7.88
N GLY A 583 -18.87 18.82 8.97
CA GLY A 583 -19.39 18.64 10.32
C GLY A 583 -19.85 17.22 10.67
N GLU A 584 -19.78 16.28 9.72
CA GLU A 584 -20.18 14.88 9.93
C GLU A 584 -18.96 13.94 10.00
N PRO A 585 -19.03 12.85 10.77
CA PRO A 585 -18.00 11.81 10.78
C PRO A 585 -17.80 11.18 9.40
N ARG A 586 -16.57 10.77 9.10
CA ARG A 586 -16.24 10.11 7.84
C ARG A 586 -16.71 8.66 7.83
N THR A 587 -17.25 8.24 6.69
CA THR A 587 -17.70 6.86 6.46
C THR A 587 -16.57 5.85 6.65
N VAL A 588 -16.84 4.77 7.37
CA VAL A 588 -15.96 3.62 7.57
C VAL A 588 -16.58 2.39 6.91
N LEU A 589 -15.80 1.76 6.02
CA LEU A 589 -16.05 0.43 5.49
C LEU A 589 -15.07 -0.53 6.16
N LEU A 590 -15.54 -1.55 6.85
CA LEU A 590 -14.67 -2.63 7.29
C LEU A 590 -14.50 -3.58 6.10
N SER A 591 -13.51 -3.30 5.24
CA SER A 591 -13.45 -3.79 3.86
C SER A 591 -12.83 -5.17 3.68
N GLU A 592 -12.12 -5.69 4.69
CA GLU A 592 -11.52 -7.00 4.65
C GLU A 592 -11.20 -7.53 6.06
N GLN A 593 -11.91 -8.57 6.50
CA GLN A 593 -11.65 -9.21 7.78
C GLN A 593 -12.31 -10.59 7.85
N GLY A 594 -11.69 -11.51 8.57
CA GLY A 594 -12.23 -12.85 8.76
C GLY A 594 -11.58 -13.58 9.91
N PHE A 595 -12.23 -14.66 10.34
CA PHE A 595 -11.80 -15.44 11.50
C PHE A 595 -11.30 -16.81 11.05
N HIS A 596 -10.04 -17.06 11.34
CA HIS A 596 -9.33 -18.26 10.94
C HIS A 596 -9.87 -19.50 11.65
N THR A 597 -10.04 -20.58 10.90
CA THR A 597 -10.33 -21.91 11.45
C THR A 597 -9.07 -22.79 11.33
N PRO A 598 -8.29 -22.99 12.41
CA PRO A 598 -7.05 -23.80 12.39
C PRO A 598 -7.26 -25.19 11.78
N ASP A 599 -8.42 -25.76 12.08
CA ASP A 599 -8.96 -26.98 11.50
C ASP A 599 -10.47 -26.81 11.28
N TYR A 600 -11.14 -27.86 10.80
CA TYR A 600 -12.59 -27.90 10.65
C TYR A 600 -13.28 -28.65 11.79
N SER A 601 -12.67 -28.68 12.98
CA SER A 601 -13.32 -29.25 14.17
C SER A 601 -14.51 -28.39 14.59
N GLU A 602 -15.43 -29.00 15.31
CA GLU A 602 -16.59 -28.32 15.90
C GLU A 602 -16.19 -27.09 16.72
N GLN A 603 -15.15 -27.20 17.55
CA GLN A 603 -14.66 -26.08 18.36
C GLN A 603 -14.13 -24.93 17.50
N SER A 604 -13.34 -25.22 16.45
CA SER A 604 -12.85 -24.17 15.53
C SER A 604 -13.99 -23.46 14.80
N MET A 605 -15.04 -24.20 14.42
CA MET A 605 -16.22 -23.60 13.79
C MET A 605 -17.05 -22.77 14.79
N LEU A 606 -17.17 -23.22 16.04
CA LEU A 606 -17.84 -22.48 17.12
C LEU A 606 -17.08 -21.20 17.48
N ASP A 607 -15.76 -21.24 17.58
CA ASP A 607 -14.94 -20.04 17.83
C ASP A 607 -15.10 -19.02 16.69
N LYS A 608 -15.14 -19.48 15.43
CA LYS A 608 -15.43 -18.62 14.27
C LYS A 608 -16.81 -17.96 14.39
N ALA A 609 -17.84 -18.74 14.73
CA ALA A 609 -19.19 -18.23 14.89
C ALA A 609 -19.30 -17.22 16.04
N ALA A 610 -18.68 -17.51 17.20
CA ALA A 610 -18.62 -16.61 18.34
C ALA A 610 -17.89 -15.30 18.01
N ALA A 611 -16.81 -15.36 17.22
CA ALA A 611 -16.07 -14.17 16.78
C ALA A 611 -16.90 -13.26 15.86
N ILE A 612 -17.70 -13.86 14.97
CA ILE A 612 -18.65 -13.11 14.14
C ILE A 612 -19.69 -12.40 15.02
N ALA A 613 -20.36 -13.13 15.92
CA ALA A 613 -21.37 -12.55 16.80
C ALA A 613 -20.80 -11.46 17.73
N TYR A 614 -19.63 -11.69 18.31
CA TYR A 614 -18.89 -10.71 19.12
C TYR A 614 -18.63 -9.41 18.36
N THR A 615 -18.20 -9.53 17.10
CA THR A 615 -17.91 -8.37 16.25
C THR A 615 -19.19 -7.60 15.92
N TRP A 616 -20.28 -8.31 15.58
CA TRP A 616 -21.57 -7.68 15.28
C TRP A 616 -22.12 -6.89 16.46
N ALA A 617 -22.04 -7.45 17.67
CA ALA A 617 -22.49 -6.78 18.88
C ALA A 617 -21.78 -5.44 19.14
N LYS A 618 -20.57 -5.26 18.59
CA LYS A 618 -19.73 -4.06 18.74
C LYS A 618 -19.87 -3.06 17.60
N ILE A 619 -20.14 -3.47 16.37
CA ILE A 619 -20.18 -2.52 15.24
C ILE A 619 -21.55 -1.89 14.99
N THR A 620 -22.66 -2.58 15.29
CA THR A 620 -24.02 -2.17 14.86
C THR A 620 -24.53 -0.88 15.50
N HIS A 621 -23.86 -0.37 16.53
CA HIS A 621 -24.22 0.87 17.21
C HIS A 621 -23.27 2.03 16.89
N LEU A 622 -22.25 1.80 16.06
CA LEU A 622 -21.23 2.79 15.70
C LEU A 622 -21.64 3.51 14.40
N PRO A 623 -21.99 4.81 14.46
CA PRO A 623 -22.59 5.51 13.33
C PRO A 623 -21.64 5.68 12.13
N SER A 624 -20.33 5.63 12.34
CA SER A 624 -19.36 5.76 11.25
C SER A 624 -19.25 4.48 10.42
N ILE A 625 -19.58 3.31 10.98
CA ILE A 625 -19.39 2.01 10.31
C ILE A 625 -20.61 1.71 9.44
N GLU A 626 -20.43 1.78 8.11
CA GLU A 626 -21.50 1.50 7.16
C GLU A 626 -21.55 0.03 6.76
N THR A 627 -20.41 -0.63 6.62
CA THR A 627 -20.35 -2.03 6.17
C THR A 627 -19.29 -2.87 6.85
N PHE A 628 -19.57 -4.17 6.92
CA PHE A 628 -18.65 -5.25 7.28
C PHE A 628 -18.53 -6.23 6.12
N HIS A 629 -17.48 -6.08 5.30
CA HIS A 629 -17.15 -7.02 4.23
C HIS A 629 -16.39 -8.23 4.77
N TYR A 630 -17.09 -9.36 4.92
CA TYR A 630 -16.48 -10.60 5.37
C TYR A 630 -15.48 -11.14 4.32
N HIS A 631 -14.22 -11.29 4.70
CA HIS A 631 -13.19 -11.97 3.91
C HIS A 631 -13.07 -13.41 4.38
N ARG A 632 -13.52 -14.41 3.62
CA ARG A 632 -14.01 -14.40 2.23
C ARG A 632 -15.09 -15.47 2.06
N TRP A 633 -15.63 -15.63 0.85
CA TRP A 633 -16.65 -16.65 0.60
C TRP A 633 -16.17 -18.09 0.81
N VAL A 634 -15.01 -18.45 0.24
CA VAL A 634 -14.44 -19.81 0.31
C VAL A 634 -12.98 -19.71 0.75
N ASP A 635 -12.54 -20.63 1.62
CA ASP A 635 -11.12 -20.77 1.95
C ASP A 635 -10.25 -20.85 0.70
N ASN A 636 -9.06 -20.26 0.77
CA ASN A 636 -8.13 -20.21 -0.35
C ASN A 636 -6.82 -20.92 0.02
N PRO A 637 -6.37 -21.93 -0.75
CA PRO A 637 -5.11 -22.61 -0.47
C PRO A 637 -3.88 -21.69 -0.55
N ASN A 638 -3.99 -20.53 -1.21
CA ASN A 638 -2.88 -19.60 -1.46
C ASN A 638 -2.85 -18.40 -0.48
N GLU A 639 -3.48 -18.50 0.69
CA GLU A 639 -3.48 -17.44 1.73
C GLU A 639 -2.58 -17.79 2.93
N GLY A 640 -1.40 -18.39 2.69
CA GLY A 640 -0.45 -18.66 3.77
C GLY A 640 -1.00 -19.59 4.87
N ASN A 641 -1.82 -20.57 4.48
CA ASN A 641 -2.60 -21.47 5.35
C ASN A 641 -3.79 -20.83 6.09
N LEU A 642 -4.12 -19.56 5.86
CA LEU A 642 -5.32 -18.97 6.43
C LEU A 642 -6.60 -19.61 5.85
N ARG A 643 -7.50 -20.02 6.74
CA ARG A 643 -8.83 -20.58 6.43
C ARG A 643 -9.93 -19.69 6.99
N VAL A 644 -10.01 -18.48 6.48
CA VAL A 644 -10.96 -17.46 6.96
C VAL A 644 -12.31 -17.51 6.23
N GLY A 645 -12.46 -18.32 5.19
CA GLY A 645 -13.66 -18.40 4.38
C GLY A 645 -14.91 -18.84 5.16
N LEU A 646 -16.09 -18.48 4.64
CA LEU A 646 -17.41 -18.98 5.11
C LEU A 646 -17.70 -20.40 4.63
N ARG A 647 -16.94 -20.89 3.65
CA ARG A 647 -16.91 -22.28 3.21
C ARG A 647 -15.51 -22.88 3.33
N THR A 648 -15.45 -24.19 3.52
CA THR A 648 -14.18 -24.95 3.55
C THR A 648 -13.46 -24.92 2.20
N LEU A 649 -12.23 -25.41 2.16
CA LEU A 649 -11.50 -25.61 0.91
C LEU A 649 -12.30 -26.53 -0.06
N PRO A 650 -12.24 -26.28 -1.38
CA PRO A 650 -12.82 -27.18 -2.37
C PRO A 650 -12.31 -28.62 -2.24
N ALA A 651 -13.18 -29.57 -2.51
CA ALA A 651 -12.88 -31.01 -2.52
C ALA A 651 -13.49 -31.68 -3.76
N PRO A 652 -13.07 -32.90 -4.16
CA PRO A 652 -13.72 -33.64 -5.25
C PRO A 652 -15.23 -33.78 -5.01
N GLY A 653 -16.04 -33.30 -5.95
CA GLY A 653 -17.50 -33.25 -5.84
C GLY A 653 -18.07 -32.02 -5.10
N LEU A 654 -17.20 -31.19 -4.50
CA LEU A 654 -17.55 -29.98 -3.76
C LEU A 654 -16.67 -28.81 -4.24
N ALA A 655 -16.97 -28.28 -5.42
CA ALA A 655 -16.14 -27.26 -6.11
C ALA A 655 -15.97 -25.95 -5.31
N HIS A 656 -16.84 -25.69 -4.33
CA HIS A 656 -16.81 -24.50 -3.48
C HIS A 656 -16.72 -24.83 -1.98
N GLY A 657 -16.41 -26.08 -1.64
CA GLY A 657 -16.40 -26.54 -0.26
C GLY A 657 -17.78 -26.54 0.39
N GLU A 658 -17.82 -26.94 1.66
CA GLU A 658 -19.01 -27.01 2.49
C GLU A 658 -19.18 -25.71 3.28
N ARG A 659 -20.43 -25.33 3.57
CA ARG A 659 -20.72 -24.23 4.50
C ARG A 659 -20.09 -24.54 5.86
N LYS A 660 -19.39 -23.56 6.43
CA LYS A 660 -18.83 -23.68 7.78
C LYS A 660 -19.92 -23.36 8.80
N GLU A 661 -20.64 -24.38 9.24
CA GLU A 661 -21.62 -24.26 10.31
C GLU A 661 -20.96 -24.35 11.70
N PRO A 662 -21.42 -23.57 12.69
CA PRO A 662 -22.59 -22.67 12.65
C PRO A 662 -22.29 -21.25 12.15
N ALA A 663 -21.05 -20.93 11.75
CA ALA A 663 -20.66 -19.57 11.40
C ALA A 663 -21.42 -18.99 10.19
N PHE A 664 -21.74 -19.81 9.19
CA PHE A 664 -22.57 -19.41 8.04
C PHE A 664 -23.99 -19.03 8.50
N SER A 665 -24.64 -19.90 9.27
CA SER A 665 -25.98 -19.62 9.82
C SER A 665 -26.00 -18.39 10.73
N VAL A 666 -24.96 -18.19 11.53
CA VAL A 666 -24.84 -16.99 12.38
C VAL A 666 -24.81 -15.73 11.53
N LEU A 667 -23.90 -15.63 10.56
CA LEU A 667 -23.83 -14.45 9.69
C LEU A 667 -25.13 -14.19 8.92
N SER A 668 -25.77 -15.25 8.43
CA SER A 668 -27.08 -15.18 7.76
C SER A 668 -28.15 -14.52 8.64
N ALA A 669 -28.23 -14.92 9.90
CA ALA A 669 -29.28 -14.48 10.82
C ALA A 669 -29.00 -13.13 11.52
N LEU A 670 -27.78 -12.59 11.47
CA LEU A 670 -27.47 -11.24 11.98
C LEU A 670 -28.31 -10.18 11.27
N GLU A 671 -28.78 -9.20 12.04
CA GLU A 671 -29.72 -8.13 11.67
C GLU A 671 -31.05 -8.65 11.11
N THR A 672 -31.49 -9.82 11.58
CA THR A 672 -32.82 -10.40 11.29
C THR A 672 -33.54 -10.75 12.58
N GLU A 673 -34.82 -11.13 12.49
CA GLU A 673 -35.62 -11.63 13.63
C GLU A 673 -35.03 -12.89 14.29
N ARG A 674 -34.15 -13.62 13.58
CA ARG A 674 -33.50 -14.84 14.07
C ARG A 674 -32.16 -14.59 14.76
N GLU A 675 -31.68 -13.36 14.82
CA GLU A 675 -30.36 -13.03 15.39
C GLU A 675 -30.21 -13.60 16.81
N ALA A 676 -31.17 -13.30 17.70
CA ALA A 676 -31.13 -13.74 19.09
C ALA A 676 -31.09 -15.26 19.23
N GLU A 677 -31.80 -16.00 18.37
CA GLU A 677 -31.83 -17.47 18.37
C GLU A 677 -30.43 -18.06 18.20
N VAL A 678 -29.65 -17.50 17.27
CA VAL A 678 -28.35 -18.05 16.88
C VAL A 678 -27.19 -17.54 17.71
N ILE A 679 -27.26 -16.31 18.24
CA ILE A 679 -26.15 -15.72 19.00
C ILE A 679 -26.23 -16.07 20.49
N GLU A 680 -27.41 -16.17 21.11
CA GLU A 680 -27.53 -16.38 22.56
C GLU A 680 -26.71 -17.59 23.09
N PRO A 681 -26.68 -18.76 22.42
CA PRO A 681 -25.82 -19.87 22.84
C PRO A 681 -24.32 -19.55 22.85
N LEU A 682 -23.86 -18.60 22.02
CA LEU A 682 -22.45 -18.24 21.88
C LEU A 682 -21.92 -17.43 23.07
N LYS A 683 -22.80 -16.87 23.93
CA LYS A 683 -22.39 -16.21 25.18
C LYS A 683 -21.53 -17.14 26.06
N ALA A 684 -21.84 -18.44 26.08
CA ALA A 684 -21.08 -19.44 26.82
C ALA A 684 -19.64 -19.61 26.29
N ILE A 685 -19.44 -19.48 24.97
CA ILE A 685 -18.11 -19.55 24.33
C ILE A 685 -17.28 -18.30 24.66
N LEU A 686 -17.94 -17.14 24.69
CA LEU A 686 -17.34 -15.84 24.99
C LEU A 686 -17.10 -15.63 26.50
N GLY A 687 -17.79 -16.37 27.37
CA GLY A 687 -17.73 -16.20 28.82
C GLY A 687 -18.44 -14.93 29.31
N ILE A 688 -19.49 -14.50 28.61
CA ILE A 688 -20.27 -13.30 28.94
C ILE A 688 -21.70 -13.67 29.38
N HIS A 689 -22.35 -12.76 30.09
CA HIS A 689 -23.76 -12.90 30.46
C HIS A 689 -24.69 -12.01 29.61
N ASP A 690 -24.15 -10.92 29.07
CA ASP A 690 -24.91 -9.92 28.33
C ASP A 690 -24.09 -9.34 27.17
N TRP A 691 -24.74 -9.01 26.05
CA TRP A 691 -24.04 -8.55 24.84
C TRP A 691 -23.48 -7.13 24.97
N PRO A 692 -24.20 -6.14 25.53
CA PRO A 692 -23.65 -4.83 25.83
C PRO A 692 -22.32 -4.85 26.61
N SER A 693 -22.06 -5.87 27.43
CA SER A 693 -20.82 -5.94 28.22
C SER A 693 -19.55 -6.13 27.39
N VAL A 694 -19.66 -6.43 26.08
CA VAL A 694 -18.48 -6.53 25.20
C VAL A 694 -18.07 -5.19 24.59
N ARG A 695 -18.91 -4.16 24.72
CA ARG A 695 -18.69 -2.83 24.13
C ARG A 695 -17.72 -2.01 24.99
N VAL A 696 -16.97 -1.13 24.33
CA VAL A 696 -16.11 -0.14 25.00
C VAL A 696 -16.85 1.18 25.01
N ASP A 697 -17.13 1.75 26.19
CA ASP A 697 -17.77 3.06 26.27
C ASP A 697 -16.80 4.15 25.81
N ARG A 698 -17.28 5.14 25.05
CA ARG A 698 -16.44 6.24 24.56
C ARG A 698 -15.75 7.00 25.69
N SER A 699 -16.37 7.11 26.86
CA SER A 699 -15.80 7.76 28.04
C SER A 699 -14.66 6.96 28.70
N GLU A 700 -14.50 5.69 28.36
CA GLU A 700 -13.43 4.80 28.83
C GLU A 700 -12.23 4.76 27.88
N ILE A 701 -12.34 5.37 26.69
CA ILE A 701 -11.26 5.42 25.71
C ILE A 701 -10.25 6.48 26.12
N ASP A 702 -9.03 6.04 26.41
CA ASP A 702 -7.91 6.91 26.70
C ASP A 702 -7.47 7.68 25.44
N THR A 703 -7.44 9.00 25.51
CA THR A 703 -7.09 9.87 24.38
C THR A 703 -5.61 10.21 24.29
N ASP A 704 -4.81 9.81 25.28
CA ASP A 704 -3.40 10.21 25.43
C ASP A 704 -2.41 9.34 24.62
#